data_AF-B1V7Z9-F1
#
_entry.id   AF-B1V7Z9-F1
#
_cell.length_a   1.000
_cell.length_b   1.000
_cell.length_c   1.000
_cell.angle_alpha   90.00
_cell.angle_beta   90.00
_cell.angle_gamma   90.00
#
_symmetry.space_group_name_H-M   'P 1'
#
loop_
_entity.id
_entity.type
_entity.pdbx_description
1 polymer ?
#
loop_
_entity_poly.entity_id
_entity_poly.type
_entity_poly.pdbx_seq_one_letter_code
_entity_poly.pdbx_strand_id
1 'polypeptide(L)'
;MNRKKLQALILTGTLSVSMIAPSLNAFASELTQDNTASVNEIKPQVRSQEIYFPSNPLVIPVGSPESVLLDGVYCQDYDGESCEVSISGGYYDLNNPGTYTVEYEAQGYGTVYTGVRTIVVEAKQEVNANIPDANLKAALNEKLGADRQPTQDITESELKSLTDVLDLSNKNITDLTGIEYCTNVSTLNLQDNNIEDISPLKNLTNLRNLRLFNNPISDISPLANLTNLNFINISNAQISDISSLKDLIKLTYLDVRDNKISDISPLNNLTELSKLYLSGQNIQGEDVKTDTTLAEVNNIVKGLDGSYVTPTENSGYIYDAEGNKVIFNNIIESGNKSYTFNQDVTVGNAIANFSGTVTHNIIKNDTSAPVITVEGVADPENTPIELTAGDSYDFSTGVTATDDVDGTVKVTVDSSNVKLDTPGKYTVTYTARDAAGNETTLTRQVIVKAAQVEEIPAKSGAMKVYFNAKGDLYINATFTESKLGLATFKKYATLIDSQTGEEIPGIKVTTQNFKDDPKFNKFQIGIKKDMLDKLGEGSYKIALRAEVNGKKYVATLGSIPEKIDVSNSLGDKVVSVDAIKGEDLVITKSPLQVKEANVGIRNTYFNKKSNNFIVDGNFDIDVTADKQFAKTAVIIDANTNQPVAGIAPIKIGNVADSKFSKFQLVVPTNVLAQLEDGTYKI
;
A
#
# COMPACT_ATOMS: atom_id res chain seq x y z
N MET A 1 62.14 12.54 -76.35
CA MET A 1 62.94 13.40 -77.25
C MET A 1 64.41 13.04 -77.07
N ASN A 2 65.24 12.98 -78.12
CA ASN A 2 66.71 12.81 -77.93
C ASN A 2 67.25 14.04 -77.16
N ARG A 3 68.21 13.84 -76.24
CA ARG A 3 68.82 14.88 -75.37
C ARG A 3 69.14 16.19 -76.10
N LYS A 4 69.71 16.12 -77.32
CA LYS A 4 70.04 17.30 -78.14
C LYS A 4 68.80 18.05 -78.64
N LYS A 5 67.70 17.35 -78.93
CA LYS A 5 66.42 17.98 -79.31
C LYS A 5 65.73 18.61 -78.11
N LEU A 6 65.84 18.02 -76.91
CA LEU A 6 65.27 18.60 -75.68
C LEU A 6 66.02 19.88 -75.26
N GLN A 7 67.36 19.88 -75.33
CA GLN A 7 68.18 21.07 -75.14
C GLN A 7 67.85 22.18 -76.14
N ALA A 8 67.71 21.82 -77.43
CA ALA A 8 67.39 22.80 -78.47
C ALA A 8 66.04 23.48 -78.20
N LEU A 9 65.00 22.72 -77.78
CA LEU A 9 63.67 23.26 -77.51
C LEU A 9 63.58 24.13 -76.23
N ILE A 10 64.44 23.86 -75.23
CA ILE A 10 64.56 24.70 -74.02
C ILE A 10 65.31 26.00 -74.33
N LEU A 11 66.38 25.94 -75.13
CA LEU A 11 67.17 27.12 -75.54
C LEU A 11 66.42 28.04 -76.52
N THR A 12 65.51 27.50 -77.35
CA THR A 12 64.69 28.29 -78.28
C THR A 12 63.38 28.80 -77.67
N GLY A 13 63.17 28.62 -76.35
CA GLY A 13 62.01 29.16 -75.62
C GLY A 13 60.65 28.58 -76.03
N THR A 14 60.63 27.42 -76.70
CA THR A 14 59.41 26.84 -77.29
C THR A 14 58.74 25.81 -76.38
N LEU A 15 59.34 25.50 -75.22
CA LEU A 15 58.80 24.61 -74.20
C LEU A 15 59.00 25.24 -72.81
N SER A 16 57.92 25.60 -72.12
CA SER A 16 57.97 26.01 -70.71
C SER A 16 57.82 24.75 -69.85
N VAL A 17 58.86 24.40 -69.08
CA VAL A 17 58.80 23.30 -68.11
C VAL A 17 58.83 23.90 -66.72
N SER A 18 57.73 23.75 -65.98
CA SER A 18 57.70 24.05 -64.54
C SER A 18 58.15 22.80 -63.79
N MET A 19 59.37 22.81 -63.23
CA MET A 19 59.86 21.75 -62.35
C MET A 19 60.20 22.35 -60.99
N ILE A 20 59.79 21.65 -59.93
CA ILE A 20 60.01 22.02 -58.54
C ILE A 20 61.50 21.80 -58.21
N ALA A 21 62.08 22.72 -57.44
CA ALA A 21 63.51 23.01 -57.31
C ALA A 21 64.51 21.86 -57.02
N PRO A 22 64.18 20.71 -56.40
CA PRO A 22 65.22 19.72 -56.09
C PRO A 22 65.85 19.05 -57.32
N SER A 23 65.20 19.11 -58.50
CA SER A 23 65.72 18.49 -59.73
C SER A 23 66.55 19.43 -60.62
N LEU A 24 66.66 20.73 -60.29
CA LEU A 24 67.36 21.71 -61.13
C LEU A 24 68.89 21.64 -60.96
N ASN A 25 69.37 21.45 -59.72
CA ASN A 25 70.81 21.38 -59.42
C ASN A 25 71.45 20.08 -59.94
N ALA A 26 70.70 18.98 -59.96
CA ALA A 26 71.14 17.72 -60.57
C ALA A 26 71.21 17.80 -62.10
N PHE A 27 70.39 18.65 -62.73
CA PHE A 27 70.38 18.84 -64.18
C PHE A 27 71.43 19.87 -64.66
N ALA A 28 71.74 20.88 -63.84
CA ALA A 28 72.75 21.91 -64.13
C ALA A 28 74.20 21.39 -63.97
N SER A 29 74.43 20.43 -63.06
CA SER A 29 75.75 19.85 -62.82
C SER A 29 76.20 18.88 -63.92
N GLU A 30 75.28 18.24 -64.64
CA GLU A 30 75.61 17.39 -65.81
C GLU A 30 75.94 18.17 -67.09
N LEU A 31 75.74 19.49 -67.11
CA LEU A 31 75.91 20.32 -68.32
C LEU A 31 77.29 20.98 -68.45
N THR A 32 78.18 20.82 -67.47
CA THR A 32 79.44 21.60 -67.38
C THR A 32 80.73 20.81 -67.58
N GLN A 33 80.68 19.53 -67.97
CA GLN A 33 81.85 18.79 -68.45
C GLN A 33 81.97 18.84 -69.98
N ASP A 34 82.22 20.02 -70.54
CA ASP A 34 83.25 20.18 -71.59
C ASP A 34 83.37 21.66 -71.98
N ASN A 35 84.61 22.05 -72.22
CA ASN A 35 85.15 23.39 -72.40
C ASN A 35 84.36 24.43 -73.24
N THR A 36 84.57 25.69 -72.84
CA THR A 36 84.65 26.93 -73.65
C THR A 36 83.37 27.52 -74.25
N ALA A 37 82.69 28.38 -73.49
CA ALA A 37 82.12 29.64 -74.01
C ALA A 37 81.80 30.61 -72.86
N SER A 38 82.42 31.79 -72.88
CA SER A 38 82.04 32.93 -72.06
C SER A 38 80.73 33.54 -72.57
N VAL A 39 79.73 33.67 -71.68
CA VAL A 39 78.51 34.43 -71.91
C VAL A 39 78.48 35.62 -70.95
N ASN A 40 78.38 36.81 -71.52
CA ASN A 40 78.26 38.10 -70.83
C ASN A 40 76.97 38.20 -70.00
N GLU A 41 77.05 39.03 -68.96
CA GLU A 41 75.98 39.69 -68.18
C GLU A 41 74.53 39.29 -68.46
N ILE A 42 73.87 38.76 -67.42
CA ILE A 42 72.44 38.93 -67.20
C ILE A 42 72.25 39.64 -65.84
N LYS A 43 71.83 40.91 -65.86
CA LYS A 43 71.09 41.55 -64.76
C LYS A 43 69.59 41.53 -65.12
N PRO A 44 68.65 41.68 -64.17
CA PRO A 44 68.55 41.15 -62.80
C PRO A 44 67.30 40.24 -62.68
N GLN A 45 67.33 39.20 -61.83
CA GLN A 45 66.10 38.57 -61.35
C GLN A 45 65.88 39.04 -59.91
N VAL A 46 64.78 39.75 -59.72
CA VAL A 46 64.32 40.31 -58.45
C VAL A 46 64.26 39.17 -57.42
N ARG A 47 65.01 39.30 -56.32
CA ARG A 47 64.83 38.46 -55.13
C ARG A 47 63.46 38.80 -54.55
N SER A 48 62.48 37.91 -54.64
CA SER A 48 61.16 38.13 -54.04
C SER A 48 61.14 37.56 -52.63
N GLN A 49 61.07 38.46 -51.64
CA GLN A 49 60.72 38.17 -50.25
C GLN A 49 59.20 38.21 -50.13
N GLU A 50 58.59 37.23 -49.44
CA GLU A 50 57.15 37.26 -49.17
C GLU A 50 56.91 37.89 -47.79
N ILE A 51 56.28 39.06 -47.79
CA ILE A 51 55.90 39.78 -46.58
C ILE A 51 54.39 39.83 -46.55
N TYR A 52 53.83 39.25 -45.49
CA TYR A 52 52.39 39.25 -45.29
C TYR A 52 52.00 40.30 -44.26
N PHE A 53 51.41 41.38 -44.75
CA PHE A 53 50.68 42.34 -43.93
C PHE A 53 49.18 42.00 -44.04
N PRO A 54 48.51 41.56 -42.96
CA PRO A 54 47.07 41.33 -42.99
C PRO A 54 46.36 42.63 -43.37
N SER A 55 45.58 42.59 -44.45
CA SER A 55 44.78 43.74 -44.90
C SER A 55 43.51 43.97 -44.07
N ASN A 56 43.12 42.99 -43.26
CA ASN A 56 41.98 43.11 -42.35
C ASN A 56 42.39 43.85 -41.06
N PRO A 57 41.52 44.73 -40.53
CA PRO A 57 41.75 45.34 -39.23
C PRO A 57 41.97 44.31 -38.13
N LEU A 58 42.93 44.55 -37.24
CA LEU A 58 43.10 43.78 -36.01
C LEU A 58 42.12 44.31 -34.96
N VAL A 59 41.19 43.49 -34.47
CA VAL A 59 40.25 43.89 -33.42
C VAL A 59 40.75 43.34 -32.09
N ILE A 60 40.98 44.23 -31.11
CA ILE A 60 41.54 43.88 -29.79
C ILE A 60 40.81 44.64 -28.68
N PRO A 61 40.64 44.06 -27.48
CA PRO A 61 40.04 44.77 -26.35
C PRO A 61 40.99 45.83 -25.77
N VAL A 62 40.43 46.91 -25.20
CA VAL A 62 41.17 47.87 -24.37
C VAL A 62 42.02 47.15 -23.31
N GLY A 63 43.28 47.56 -23.18
CA GLY A 63 44.26 47.02 -22.24
C GLY A 63 45.02 45.79 -22.75
N SER A 64 44.87 45.43 -24.03
CA SER A 64 45.66 44.36 -24.65
C SER A 64 47.17 44.67 -24.61
N PRO A 65 48.05 43.67 -24.39
CA PRO A 65 49.49 43.89 -24.42
C PRO A 65 49.96 44.22 -25.83
N GLU A 66 50.96 45.09 -25.93
CA GLU A 66 51.50 45.61 -27.21
C GLU A 66 52.02 44.50 -28.14
N SER A 67 52.43 43.35 -27.59
CA SER A 67 52.87 42.19 -28.36
C SER A 67 51.81 41.64 -29.33
N VAL A 68 50.52 41.84 -29.03
CA VAL A 68 49.41 41.39 -29.89
C VAL A 68 49.38 42.13 -31.23
N LEU A 69 50.00 43.31 -31.32
CA LEU A 69 50.02 44.09 -32.56
C LEU A 69 50.79 43.39 -33.70
N LEU A 70 51.67 42.45 -33.36
CA LEU A 70 52.44 41.63 -34.31
C LEU A 70 51.67 40.38 -34.80
N ASP A 71 50.47 40.10 -34.27
CA ASP A 71 49.72 38.89 -34.60
C ASP A 71 49.36 38.83 -36.08
N GLY A 72 49.82 37.76 -36.75
CA GLY A 72 49.58 37.54 -38.17
C GLY A 72 50.47 38.38 -39.11
N VAL A 73 51.39 39.18 -38.57
CA VAL A 73 52.46 39.81 -39.36
C VAL A 73 53.66 38.89 -39.35
N TYR A 74 54.07 38.42 -40.53
CA TYR A 74 55.25 37.60 -40.66
C TYR A 74 55.96 37.85 -41.98
N CYS A 75 57.25 37.54 -41.95
CA CYS A 75 58.19 37.79 -43.03
C CYS A 75 59.02 36.53 -43.19
N GLN A 76 59.07 35.97 -44.40
CA GLN A 76 59.89 34.81 -44.74
C GLN A 76 60.80 35.12 -45.92
N ASP A 77 62.03 34.64 -45.83
CA ASP A 77 62.98 34.70 -46.92
C ASP A 77 62.95 33.46 -47.82
N TYR A 78 63.79 33.44 -48.86
CA TYR A 78 63.83 32.36 -49.84
C TYR A 78 64.30 31.00 -49.26
N ASP A 79 65.06 31.01 -48.17
CA ASP A 79 65.55 29.82 -47.48
C ASP A 79 64.53 29.32 -46.43
N GLY A 80 63.42 30.05 -46.25
CA GLY A 80 62.36 29.76 -45.28
C GLY A 80 62.68 30.25 -43.87
N GLU A 81 63.74 31.07 -43.70
CA GLU A 81 64.08 31.68 -42.43
C GLU A 81 63.23 32.93 -42.19
N SER A 82 62.75 33.10 -40.95
CA SER A 82 61.93 34.25 -40.56
C SER A 82 62.79 35.52 -40.43
N CYS A 83 62.40 36.60 -41.13
CA CYS A 83 63.01 37.92 -40.93
C CYS A 83 62.45 38.61 -39.68
N GLU A 84 63.26 39.48 -39.07
CA GLU A 84 62.83 40.27 -37.93
C GLU A 84 61.79 41.32 -38.35
N VAL A 85 60.64 41.30 -37.66
CA VAL A 85 59.57 42.28 -37.82
C VAL A 85 59.43 43.02 -36.51
N SER A 86 59.43 44.35 -36.59
CA SER A 86 59.25 45.23 -35.44
C SER A 86 58.20 46.30 -35.74
N ILE A 87 57.55 46.79 -34.68
CA ILE A 87 56.72 48.00 -34.78
C ILE A 87 57.67 49.18 -34.95
N SER A 88 57.53 49.92 -36.04
CA SER A 88 58.36 51.09 -36.34
C SER A 88 57.74 52.41 -35.94
N GLY A 89 56.42 52.43 -35.75
CA GLY A 89 55.69 53.63 -35.38
C GLY A 89 54.17 53.48 -35.51
N GLY A 90 53.50 54.61 -35.70
CA GLY A 90 52.04 54.72 -35.77
C GLY A 90 51.44 55.53 -34.62
N TYR A 91 50.12 55.72 -34.68
CA TYR A 91 49.33 56.37 -33.64
C TYR A 91 48.33 55.36 -33.11
N TYR A 92 48.62 54.80 -31.94
CA TYR A 92 47.77 53.86 -31.23
C TYR A 92 47.71 54.17 -29.74
N ASP A 93 46.57 53.90 -29.14
CA ASP A 93 46.39 53.93 -27.70
C ASP A 93 45.60 52.68 -27.29
N LEU A 94 46.29 51.68 -26.76
CA LEU A 94 45.68 50.42 -26.37
C LEU A 94 44.79 50.57 -25.14
N ASN A 95 44.82 51.71 -24.45
CA ASN A 95 44.02 51.97 -23.26
C ASN A 95 42.74 52.76 -23.57
N ASN A 96 42.56 53.25 -24.79
CA ASN A 96 41.38 54.00 -25.20
C ASN A 96 40.67 53.33 -26.38
N PRO A 97 39.33 53.23 -26.38
CA PRO A 97 38.61 52.69 -27.53
C PRO A 97 38.78 53.58 -28.75
N GLY A 98 39.00 52.98 -29.91
CA GLY A 98 39.17 53.73 -31.15
C GLY A 98 39.77 52.92 -32.29
N THR A 99 39.79 53.54 -33.46
CA THR A 99 40.49 53.01 -34.62
C THR A 99 41.84 53.70 -34.75
N TYR A 100 42.89 52.90 -34.78
CA TYR A 100 44.28 53.33 -34.75
C TYR A 100 45.06 52.71 -35.90
N THR A 101 46.27 53.21 -36.15
CA THR A 101 47.15 52.69 -37.21
C THR A 101 48.50 52.32 -36.62
N VAL A 102 48.94 51.09 -36.90
CA VAL A 102 50.26 50.57 -36.51
C VAL A 102 51.11 50.44 -37.77
N GLU A 103 52.34 50.93 -37.68
CA GLU A 103 53.33 50.83 -38.74
C GLU A 103 54.36 49.75 -38.37
N TYR A 104 54.66 48.89 -39.34
CA TYR A 104 55.58 47.78 -39.19
C TYR A 104 56.77 47.98 -40.11
N GLU A 105 57.96 47.61 -39.63
CA GLU A 105 59.15 47.47 -40.45
C GLU A 105 59.66 46.03 -40.40
N ALA A 106 60.01 45.52 -41.58
CA ALA A 106 60.70 44.25 -41.74
C ALA A 106 62.02 44.50 -42.50
N GLN A 107 63.14 44.01 -41.96
CA GLN A 107 64.44 44.11 -42.62
C GLN A 107 64.82 42.77 -43.29
N GLY A 108 65.04 42.80 -44.61
CA GLY A 108 65.50 41.66 -45.38
C GLY A 108 66.49 42.05 -46.47
N TYR A 109 67.64 41.38 -46.55
CA TYR A 109 68.68 41.57 -47.57
C TYR A 109 69.02 43.04 -47.91
N GLY A 110 69.18 43.88 -46.87
CA GLY A 110 69.55 45.29 -47.03
C GLY A 110 68.44 46.20 -47.56
N THR A 111 67.20 45.71 -47.62
CA THR A 111 66.00 46.47 -48.00
C THR A 111 65.04 46.51 -46.81
N VAL A 112 64.50 47.69 -46.52
CA VAL A 112 63.48 47.88 -45.48
C VAL A 112 62.13 47.89 -46.14
N TYR A 113 61.22 47.07 -45.64
CA TYR A 113 59.84 47.02 -46.08
C TYR A 113 58.94 47.57 -44.99
N THR A 114 58.03 48.46 -45.37
CA THR A 114 57.06 49.05 -44.46
C THR A 114 55.66 48.54 -44.78
N GLY A 115 54.88 48.30 -43.73
CA GLY A 115 53.47 47.95 -43.83
C GLY A 115 52.67 48.75 -42.81
N VAL A 116 51.39 48.96 -43.10
CA VAL A 116 50.46 49.61 -42.18
C VAL A 116 49.27 48.70 -41.96
N ARG A 117 48.85 48.56 -40.71
CA ARG A 117 47.61 47.86 -40.35
C ARG A 117 46.73 48.77 -39.52
N THR A 118 45.44 48.76 -39.83
CA THR A 118 44.43 49.35 -38.97
C THR A 118 44.19 48.41 -37.78
N ILE A 119 44.16 48.95 -36.57
CA ILE A 119 43.71 48.22 -35.39
C ILE A 119 42.45 48.91 -34.85
N VAL A 120 41.49 48.13 -34.39
CA VAL A 120 40.29 48.59 -33.72
C VAL A 120 40.40 48.14 -32.27
N VAL A 121 40.63 49.10 -31.38
CA VAL A 121 40.60 48.87 -29.93
C VAL A 121 39.16 49.01 -29.50
N GLU A 122 38.52 47.90 -29.18
CA GLU A 122 37.13 47.88 -28.72
C GLU A 122 37.06 48.10 -27.21
N ALA A 123 36.07 48.89 -26.79
CA ALA A 123 35.79 49.07 -25.37
C ALA A 123 35.52 47.71 -24.71
N LYS A 124 36.01 47.54 -23.48
CA LYS A 124 35.67 46.36 -22.68
C LYS A 124 34.14 46.29 -22.55
N GLN A 125 33.53 45.21 -23.02
CA GLN A 125 32.08 45.04 -22.93
C GLN A 125 31.68 45.02 -21.46
N GLU A 126 30.92 46.02 -21.01
CA GLU A 126 30.40 46.04 -19.65
C GLU A 126 29.31 44.98 -19.50
N VAL A 127 29.48 44.10 -18.52
CA VAL A 127 28.51 43.07 -18.21
C VAL A 127 27.41 43.71 -17.39
N ASN A 128 26.18 43.68 -17.90
CA ASN A 128 25.00 44.10 -17.16
C ASN A 128 24.78 43.14 -15.99
N ALA A 129 24.66 43.70 -14.79
CA ALA A 129 24.31 42.92 -13.61
C ALA A 129 22.87 42.41 -13.75
N ASN A 130 22.64 41.15 -13.40
CA ASN A 130 21.30 40.60 -13.30
C ASN A 130 20.65 41.11 -12.01
N ILE A 131 19.62 41.95 -12.14
CA ILE A 131 18.87 42.52 -11.01
C ILE A 131 17.38 42.32 -11.31
N PRO A 132 16.81 41.14 -10.98
CA PRO A 132 15.44 40.78 -11.33
C PRO A 132 14.39 41.57 -10.53
N ASP A 133 14.69 41.94 -9.29
CA ASP A 133 13.79 42.74 -8.45
C ASP A 133 13.76 44.19 -8.94
N ALA A 134 12.60 44.63 -9.41
CA ALA A 134 12.42 45.97 -9.97
C ALA A 134 12.59 47.07 -8.91
N ASN A 135 12.24 46.81 -7.65
CA ASN A 135 12.39 47.77 -6.56
C ASN A 135 13.85 47.90 -6.16
N LEU A 136 14.59 46.78 -6.14
CA LEU A 136 16.04 46.78 -5.95
C LEU A 136 16.74 47.54 -7.08
N LYS A 137 16.40 47.25 -8.34
CA LYS A 137 16.96 47.93 -9.51
C LYS A 137 16.70 49.43 -9.46
N ALA A 138 15.48 49.83 -9.12
CA ALA A 138 15.11 51.23 -8.95
C ALA A 138 15.92 51.92 -7.85
N ALA A 139 16.02 51.28 -6.68
CA ALA A 139 16.76 51.82 -5.55
C ALA A 139 18.27 51.91 -5.81
N LEU A 140 18.86 50.95 -6.51
CA LEU A 140 20.27 51.00 -6.92
C LEU A 140 20.52 52.09 -7.96
N ASN A 141 19.63 52.26 -8.95
CA ASN A 141 19.70 53.37 -9.89
C ASN A 141 19.66 54.74 -9.18
N GLU A 142 18.78 54.90 -8.19
CA GLU A 142 18.72 56.12 -7.35
C GLU A 142 20.06 56.42 -6.67
N LYS A 143 20.75 55.38 -6.18
CA LYS A 143 22.06 55.51 -5.51
C LYS A 143 23.22 55.77 -6.48
N LEU A 144 23.13 55.29 -7.70
CA LEU A 144 24.14 55.52 -8.74
C LEU A 144 24.02 56.92 -9.36
N GLY A 145 22.84 57.54 -9.33
CA GLY A 145 22.68 58.93 -9.72
C GLY A 145 21.22 59.41 -9.79
N ALA A 146 20.98 60.66 -9.42
CA ALA A 146 19.64 61.24 -9.37
C ALA A 146 18.93 61.33 -10.73
N ASP A 147 19.69 61.37 -11.83
CA ASP A 147 19.15 61.48 -13.19
C ASP A 147 18.84 60.11 -13.84
N ARG A 148 19.17 59.00 -13.15
CA ARG A 148 18.97 57.64 -13.69
C ARG A 148 17.50 57.26 -13.66
N GLN A 149 17.04 56.60 -14.73
CA GLN A 149 15.69 56.03 -14.74
C GLN A 149 15.64 54.78 -13.83
N PRO A 150 14.53 54.53 -13.12
CA PRO A 150 14.42 53.38 -12.21
C PRO A 150 14.70 52.02 -12.86
N THR A 151 14.38 51.87 -14.16
CA THR A 151 14.54 50.62 -14.92
C THR A 151 15.84 50.55 -15.71
N GLN A 152 16.67 51.61 -15.67
CA GLN A 152 17.91 51.69 -16.43
C GLN A 152 18.83 50.52 -16.09
N ASP A 153 19.46 49.93 -17.10
CA ASP A 153 20.43 48.85 -16.88
C ASP A 153 21.60 49.32 -16.02
N ILE A 154 22.09 48.41 -15.20
CA ILE A 154 23.19 48.67 -14.27
C ILE A 154 24.28 47.64 -14.55
N THR A 155 25.52 48.08 -14.66
CA THR A 155 26.67 47.19 -14.89
C THR A 155 27.31 46.74 -13.59
N GLU A 156 28.03 45.61 -13.59
CA GLU A 156 28.76 45.13 -12.40
C GLU A 156 29.77 46.18 -11.89
N SER A 157 30.38 46.93 -12.81
CA SER A 157 31.35 48.00 -12.50
C SER A 157 30.68 49.17 -11.77
N GLU A 158 29.48 49.56 -12.22
CA GLU A 158 28.68 50.58 -11.56
C GLU A 158 28.31 50.15 -10.14
N LEU A 159 27.83 48.91 -9.93
CA LEU A 159 27.54 48.42 -8.57
C LEU A 159 28.79 48.37 -7.69
N LYS A 160 29.94 47.99 -8.24
CA LYS A 160 31.22 47.99 -7.52
C LYS A 160 31.69 49.40 -7.15
N SER A 161 31.25 50.43 -7.86
CA SER A 161 31.56 51.83 -7.53
C SER A 161 30.83 52.35 -6.28
N LEU A 162 29.73 51.68 -5.87
CA LEU A 162 29.04 51.98 -4.62
C LEU A 162 29.95 51.63 -3.44
N THR A 163 30.18 52.63 -2.58
CA THR A 163 31.12 52.57 -1.45
C THR A 163 30.44 53.08 -0.18
N ASP A 164 31.10 52.87 0.96
CA ASP A 164 30.68 53.37 2.27
C ASP A 164 29.28 52.89 2.69
N VAL A 165 28.23 53.68 2.42
CA VAL A 165 26.86 53.46 2.91
C VAL A 165 25.90 53.24 1.74
N LEU A 166 25.28 52.06 1.71
CA LEU A 166 24.20 51.71 0.79
C LEU A 166 22.90 51.54 1.59
N ASP A 167 22.02 52.54 1.47
CA ASP A 167 20.72 52.54 2.14
C ASP A 167 19.57 52.18 1.19
N LEU A 168 18.99 51.00 1.40
CA LEU A 168 17.94 50.38 0.61
C LEU A 168 16.72 50.00 1.49
N SER A 169 16.56 50.66 2.65
CA SER A 169 15.46 50.38 3.57
C SER A 169 14.11 50.85 3.05
N ASN A 170 13.02 50.15 3.41
CA ASN A 170 11.65 50.53 3.11
C ASN A 170 11.40 50.75 1.60
N LYS A 171 11.80 49.77 0.79
CA LYS A 171 11.67 49.80 -0.68
C LYS A 171 10.83 48.65 -1.23
N ASN A 172 10.22 47.81 -0.38
CA ASN A 172 9.50 46.59 -0.79
C ASN A 172 10.36 45.64 -1.64
N ILE A 173 11.65 45.53 -1.31
CA ILE A 173 12.57 44.60 -1.96
C ILE A 173 12.29 43.18 -1.46
N THR A 174 12.33 42.22 -2.38
CA THR A 174 12.08 40.79 -2.10
C THR A 174 13.26 39.90 -2.49
N ASP A 175 13.95 40.23 -3.59
CA ASP A 175 15.09 39.48 -4.10
C ASP A 175 16.33 40.38 -4.17
N LEU A 176 17.44 39.91 -3.56
CA LEU A 176 18.71 40.62 -3.47
C LEU A 176 19.68 40.30 -4.61
N THR A 177 19.29 39.50 -5.59
CA THR A 177 20.14 39.16 -6.75
C THR A 177 20.66 40.43 -7.43
N GLY A 178 21.98 40.49 -7.60
CA GLY A 178 22.74 41.65 -8.07
C GLY A 178 23.49 42.40 -6.96
N ILE A 179 23.07 42.31 -5.69
CA ILE A 179 23.77 42.95 -4.57
C ILE A 179 25.18 42.38 -4.35
N GLU A 180 25.45 41.14 -4.79
CA GLU A 180 26.76 40.50 -4.69
C GLU A 180 27.91 41.30 -5.33
N TYR A 181 27.59 42.20 -6.27
CA TYR A 181 28.58 43.06 -6.94
C TYR A 181 28.95 44.34 -6.14
N CYS A 182 28.16 44.72 -5.12
CA CYS A 182 28.38 45.88 -4.24
C CYS A 182 29.53 45.65 -3.22
N THR A 183 30.62 45.07 -3.68
CA THR A 183 31.73 44.53 -2.85
C THR A 183 32.50 45.57 -2.04
N ASN A 184 32.38 46.86 -2.35
CA ASN A 184 33.06 47.94 -1.63
C ASN A 184 32.18 48.64 -0.58
N VAL A 185 30.92 48.22 -0.41
CA VAL A 185 30.03 48.74 0.63
C VAL A 185 30.49 48.27 2.01
N SER A 186 30.47 49.18 2.98
CA SER A 186 30.83 48.89 4.38
C SER A 186 29.64 48.95 5.33
N THR A 187 28.58 49.65 4.96
CA THR A 187 27.31 49.78 5.69
C THR A 187 26.17 49.50 4.74
N LEU A 188 25.39 48.46 5.01
CA LEU A 188 24.23 48.07 4.21
C LEU A 188 22.97 48.10 5.07
N ASN A 189 22.01 48.92 4.67
CA ASN A 189 20.72 49.03 5.31
C ASN A 189 19.61 48.48 4.41
N LEU A 190 18.99 47.39 4.84
CA LEU A 190 17.94 46.63 4.15
C LEU A 190 16.70 46.44 5.01
N GLN A 191 16.58 47.17 6.13
CA GLN A 191 15.43 47.08 7.05
C GLN A 191 14.11 47.40 6.34
N ASP A 192 13.00 46.90 6.91
CA ASP A 192 11.64 47.17 6.45
C ASP A 192 11.43 46.80 4.97
N ASN A 193 11.85 45.61 4.57
CA ASN A 193 11.59 45.04 3.24
C ASN A 193 10.87 43.69 3.40
N ASN A 194 10.79 42.90 2.34
CA ASN A 194 10.22 41.54 2.38
C ASN A 194 11.25 40.52 1.87
N ILE A 195 12.47 40.63 2.38
CA ILE A 195 13.62 39.78 2.01
C ILE A 195 13.56 38.48 2.80
N GLU A 196 13.60 37.34 2.11
CA GLU A 196 13.71 36.01 2.72
C GLU A 196 15.13 35.45 2.56
N ASP A 197 15.72 35.61 1.37
CA ASP A 197 17.05 35.09 1.03
C ASP A 197 18.12 36.19 1.05
N ILE A 198 19.14 36.00 1.88
CA ILE A 198 20.33 36.86 1.98
C ILE A 198 21.59 36.20 1.41
N SER A 199 21.47 35.10 0.68
CA SER A 199 22.58 34.41 0.01
C SER A 199 23.45 35.32 -0.88
N PRO A 200 22.93 36.37 -1.54
CA PRO A 200 23.76 37.32 -2.30
C PRO A 200 24.78 38.10 -1.43
N LEU A 201 24.56 38.18 -0.11
CA LEU A 201 25.47 38.92 0.79
C LEU A 201 26.78 38.19 1.10
N LYS A 202 26.87 36.88 0.81
CA LYS A 202 27.94 35.98 1.31
C LYS A 202 29.38 36.43 1.01
N ASN A 203 29.57 37.20 -0.06
CA ASN A 203 30.89 37.65 -0.53
C ASN A 203 31.17 39.14 -0.24
N LEU A 204 30.27 39.84 0.45
CA LEU A 204 30.44 41.26 0.78
C LEU A 204 31.34 41.44 2.01
N THR A 205 32.58 40.93 1.94
CA THR A 205 33.51 40.81 3.07
C THR A 205 33.99 42.15 3.65
N ASN A 206 33.70 43.27 2.97
CA ASN A 206 33.96 44.62 3.46
C ASN A 206 32.87 45.18 4.38
N LEU A 207 31.73 44.48 4.50
CA LEU A 207 30.64 44.89 5.39
C LEU A 207 31.11 44.92 6.85
N ARG A 208 30.76 46.02 7.50
CA ARG A 208 30.97 46.29 8.93
C ARG A 208 29.63 46.48 9.64
N ASN A 209 28.69 47.18 9.02
CA ASN A 209 27.37 47.46 9.58
C ASN A 209 26.27 46.89 8.67
N LEU A 210 25.44 46.01 9.22
CA LEU A 210 24.35 45.36 8.52
C LEU A 210 23.03 45.53 9.30
N ARG A 211 22.02 46.08 8.63
CA ARG A 211 20.65 46.23 9.17
C ARG A 211 19.66 45.49 8.28
N LEU A 212 18.98 44.51 8.84
CA LEU A 212 18.04 43.61 8.16
C LEU A 212 16.73 43.45 8.95
N PHE A 213 16.52 44.20 10.02
CA PHE A 213 15.33 44.05 10.86
C PHE A 213 14.03 44.29 10.09
N ASN A 214 12.93 43.69 10.58
CA ASN A 214 11.63 43.67 9.89
C ASN A 214 11.74 43.08 8.47
N ASN A 215 12.30 41.87 8.36
CA ASN A 215 12.30 41.05 7.14
C ASN A 215 12.03 39.58 7.52
N PRO A 216 11.33 38.79 6.68
CA PRO A 216 11.02 37.37 6.95
C PRO A 216 12.22 36.41 6.80
N ILE A 217 13.43 36.81 7.22
CA ILE A 217 14.67 36.02 7.09
C ILE A 217 14.68 34.89 8.11
N SER A 218 15.01 33.68 7.67
CA SER A 218 15.19 32.50 8.54
C SER A 218 16.61 31.92 8.52
N ASP A 219 17.28 31.96 7.36
CA ASP A 219 18.65 31.48 7.19
C ASP A 219 19.65 32.63 7.18
N ILE A 220 20.57 32.62 8.15
CA ILE A 220 21.68 33.57 8.26
C ILE A 220 23.06 32.92 8.07
N SER A 221 23.11 31.71 7.53
CA SER A 221 24.34 31.03 7.14
C SER A 221 25.24 31.85 6.17
N PRO A 222 24.70 32.69 5.26
CA PRO A 222 25.54 33.54 4.40
C PRO A 222 26.43 34.53 5.15
N LEU A 223 26.13 34.84 6.41
CA LEU A 223 26.90 35.79 7.21
C LEU A 223 28.19 35.20 7.79
N ALA A 224 28.36 33.87 7.78
CA ALA A 224 29.42 33.17 8.52
C ALA A 224 30.85 33.65 8.22
N ASN A 225 31.11 34.08 6.97
CA ASN A 225 32.44 34.52 6.52
C ASN A 225 32.62 36.05 6.54
N LEU A 226 31.61 36.81 6.95
CA LEU A 226 31.64 38.28 6.99
C LEU A 226 32.32 38.79 8.28
N THR A 227 33.54 38.31 8.54
CA THR A 227 34.32 38.49 9.78
C THR A 227 34.70 39.94 10.11
N ASN A 228 34.41 40.89 9.22
CA ASN A 228 34.57 42.32 9.46
C ASN A 228 33.33 43.00 10.05
N LEU A 229 32.19 42.29 10.17
CA LEU A 229 30.98 42.80 10.80
C LEU A 229 31.25 43.19 12.25
N ASN A 230 30.88 44.43 12.59
CA ASN A 230 30.92 44.99 13.93
C ASN A 230 29.52 45.33 14.48
N PHE A 231 28.54 45.47 13.60
CA PHE A 231 27.17 45.83 13.92
C PHE A 231 26.21 44.99 13.07
N ILE A 232 25.35 44.23 13.74
CA ILE A 232 24.27 43.48 13.11
C ILE A 232 22.96 43.80 13.83
N ASN A 233 21.93 44.16 13.07
CA ASN A 233 20.56 44.19 13.55
C ASN A 233 19.66 43.36 12.63
N ILE A 234 19.13 42.24 13.13
CA ILE A 234 18.19 41.35 12.45
C ILE A 234 17.02 41.03 13.40
N SER A 235 16.55 42.04 14.15
CA SER A 235 15.37 41.88 15.02
C SER A 235 14.07 41.73 14.22
N ASN A 236 13.06 41.10 14.80
CA ASN A 236 11.76 40.85 14.15
C ASN A 236 11.92 40.18 12.78
N ALA A 237 12.59 39.02 12.80
CA ALA A 237 12.76 38.13 11.66
C ALA A 237 12.23 36.72 12.05
N GLN A 238 12.71 35.66 11.41
CA GLN A 238 12.27 34.28 11.66
C GLN A 238 13.45 33.36 12.01
N ILE A 239 14.53 33.92 12.56
CA ILE A 239 15.79 33.22 12.81
C ILE A 239 15.63 32.29 14.01
N SER A 240 16.07 31.03 13.85
CA SER A 240 16.13 30.05 14.94
C SER A 240 17.56 29.58 15.21
N ASP A 241 18.38 29.49 14.16
CA ASP A 241 19.79 29.11 14.24
C ASP A 241 20.70 30.33 14.06
N ILE A 242 21.55 30.58 15.06
CA ILE A 242 22.57 31.63 15.06
C ILE A 242 24.00 31.08 15.06
N SER A 243 24.19 29.81 14.75
CA SER A 243 25.49 29.14 14.70
C SER A 243 26.49 29.82 13.75
N SER A 244 26.00 30.48 12.70
CA SER A 244 26.83 31.24 11.75
C SER A 244 27.50 32.47 12.37
N LEU A 245 27.03 32.97 13.51
CA LEU A 245 27.59 34.16 14.16
C LEU A 245 28.83 33.85 15.02
N LYS A 246 29.11 32.58 15.31
CA LYS A 246 30.11 32.16 16.33
C LYS A 246 31.54 32.69 16.09
N ASP A 247 31.91 32.89 14.83
CA ASP A 247 33.26 33.30 14.42
C ASP A 247 33.35 34.82 14.11
N LEU A 248 32.25 35.57 14.26
CA LEU A 248 32.19 37.02 14.03
C LEU A 248 32.70 37.81 15.25
N ILE A 249 33.90 37.47 15.71
CA ILE A 249 34.50 37.94 16.96
C ILE A 249 34.69 39.47 17.06
N LYS A 250 34.54 40.22 15.96
CA LYS A 250 34.60 41.69 15.93
C LYS A 250 33.24 42.37 16.21
N LEU A 251 32.18 41.60 16.42
CA LEU A 251 30.86 42.13 16.73
C LEU A 251 30.88 42.91 18.05
N THR A 252 30.41 44.15 17.99
CA THR A 252 30.27 45.05 19.14
C THR A 252 28.80 45.35 19.46
N TYR A 253 27.92 45.18 18.47
CA TYR A 253 26.48 45.35 18.54
C TYR A 253 25.77 44.18 17.84
N LEU A 254 24.89 43.50 18.56
CA LEU A 254 23.98 42.48 18.01
C LEU A 254 22.56 42.69 18.55
N ASP A 255 21.60 42.87 17.64
CA ASP A 255 20.17 42.86 17.96
C ASP A 255 19.48 41.74 17.19
N VAL A 256 18.97 40.75 17.92
CA VAL A 256 18.22 39.60 17.40
C VAL A 256 16.95 39.38 18.22
N ARG A 257 16.39 40.47 18.77
CA ARG A 257 15.08 40.45 19.44
C ARG A 257 13.99 39.94 18.51
N ASP A 258 12.92 39.43 19.09
CA ASP A 258 11.70 39.06 18.35
C ASP A 258 11.98 38.06 17.22
N ASN A 259 12.77 37.02 17.52
CA ASN A 259 13.10 35.90 16.63
C ASN A 259 12.60 34.57 17.25
N LYS A 260 13.14 33.43 16.82
CA LYS A 260 12.81 32.07 17.29
C LYS A 260 14.01 31.35 17.89
N ILE A 261 14.95 32.09 18.47
CA ILE A 261 16.24 31.57 18.94
C ILE A 261 16.04 30.83 20.26
N SER A 262 16.37 29.54 20.27
CA SER A 262 16.36 28.71 21.48
C SER A 262 17.75 28.47 22.07
N ASP A 263 18.82 28.60 21.28
CA ASP A 263 20.19 28.32 21.70
C ASP A 263 21.09 29.54 21.43
N ILE A 264 21.60 30.15 22.52
CA ILE A 264 22.52 31.29 22.44
C ILE A 264 23.99 30.92 22.69
N SER A 265 24.30 29.63 22.85
CA SER A 265 25.69 29.18 23.03
C SER A 265 26.67 29.58 21.91
N PRO A 266 26.25 29.78 20.64
CA PRO A 266 27.15 30.31 19.61
C PRO A 266 27.74 31.69 19.93
N LEU A 267 27.09 32.47 20.81
CA LEU A 267 27.53 33.82 21.15
C LEU A 267 28.66 33.84 22.20
N ASN A 268 28.95 32.73 22.88
CA ASN A 268 29.83 32.69 24.06
C ASN A 268 31.23 33.28 23.84
N ASN A 269 31.76 33.19 22.61
CA ASN A 269 33.10 33.66 22.26
C ASN A 269 33.13 35.10 21.69
N LEU A 270 31.99 35.79 21.60
CA LEU A 270 31.89 37.14 21.04
C LEU A 270 32.23 38.21 22.10
N THR A 271 33.45 38.15 22.62
CA THR A 271 33.90 38.94 23.79
C THR A 271 33.99 40.44 23.54
N GLU A 272 33.95 40.91 22.29
CA GLU A 272 33.93 42.34 21.93
C GLU A 272 32.52 42.95 21.99
N LEU A 273 31.48 42.16 22.27
CA LEU A 273 30.11 42.66 22.41
C LEU A 273 30.01 43.69 23.54
N SER A 274 29.44 44.85 23.19
CA SER A 274 29.13 45.95 24.12
C SER A 274 27.63 46.20 24.22
N LYS A 275 26.86 45.80 23.21
CA LYS A 275 25.40 45.92 23.13
C LYS A 275 24.85 44.62 22.55
N LEU A 276 23.97 43.97 23.30
CA LEU A 276 23.33 42.72 22.93
C LEU A 276 21.85 42.77 23.32
N TYR A 277 20.98 42.38 22.41
CA TYR A 277 19.54 42.34 22.63
C TYR A 277 18.98 40.99 22.16
N LEU A 278 18.40 40.23 23.10
CA LEU A 278 17.97 38.83 22.93
C LEU A 278 16.50 38.56 23.33
N SER A 279 15.78 39.58 23.79
CA SER A 279 14.41 39.42 24.32
C SER A 279 13.38 39.11 23.24
N GLY A 280 12.22 38.59 23.66
CA GLY A 280 11.05 38.45 22.79
C GLY A 280 11.07 37.22 21.88
N GLN A 281 11.85 36.19 22.21
CA GLN A 281 11.89 34.99 21.38
C GLN A 281 10.54 34.25 21.39
N ASN A 282 10.05 33.86 20.23
CA ASN A 282 8.83 33.08 20.07
C ASN A 282 9.15 31.76 19.38
N ILE A 283 9.36 30.72 20.19
CA ILE A 283 9.89 29.43 19.76
C ILE A 283 8.72 28.45 19.63
N GLN A 284 8.67 27.74 18.50
CA GLN A 284 7.75 26.63 18.31
C GLN A 284 8.45 25.33 18.70
N GLY A 285 7.92 24.64 19.71
CA GLY A 285 8.32 23.31 20.11
C GLY A 285 7.62 22.22 19.30
N GLU A 286 7.99 20.98 19.58
CA GLU A 286 7.40 19.79 18.92
C GLU A 286 5.92 19.58 19.30
N ASP A 287 5.17 18.95 18.40
CA ASP A 287 3.82 18.48 18.65
C ASP A 287 3.86 17.27 19.60
N VAL A 288 3.06 17.29 20.66
CA VAL A 288 3.08 16.25 21.70
C VAL A 288 1.70 15.66 21.89
N LYS A 289 1.61 14.34 21.73
CA LYS A 289 0.38 13.57 21.96
C LYS A 289 0.31 13.10 23.40
N THR A 290 -0.87 13.18 24.01
CA THR A 290 -1.14 12.60 25.33
C THR A 290 -2.56 12.07 25.41
N ASP A 291 -2.75 10.93 26.07
CA ASP A 291 -4.04 10.39 26.48
C ASP A 291 -4.39 10.75 27.94
N THR A 292 -3.45 11.35 28.69
CA THR A 292 -3.65 11.73 30.09
C THR A 292 -4.00 13.21 30.27
N THR A 293 -4.16 13.66 31.51
CA THR A 293 -4.30 15.09 31.85
C THR A 293 -2.96 15.82 31.94
N LEU A 294 -1.85 15.13 31.69
CA LEU A 294 -0.50 15.65 31.71
C LEU A 294 0.13 15.56 30.31
N ALA A 295 0.96 16.52 29.94
CA ALA A 295 1.78 16.45 28.73
C ALA A 295 3.22 16.84 29.06
N GLU A 296 4.17 15.96 28.75
CA GLU A 296 5.59 16.18 29.00
C GLU A 296 6.29 16.61 27.71
N VAL A 297 7.02 17.72 27.77
CA VAL A 297 7.82 18.24 26.66
C VAL A 297 9.27 18.46 27.10
N ASN A 298 10.22 18.41 26.17
CA ASN A 298 11.62 18.71 26.48
C ASN A 298 11.81 20.23 26.60
N ASN A 299 12.60 20.68 27.59
CA ASN A 299 13.10 22.04 27.55
C ASN A 299 14.23 22.16 26.51
N ILE A 300 14.04 23.03 25.53
CA ILE A 300 14.96 23.21 24.38
C ILE A 300 15.81 24.47 24.49
N VAL A 301 15.60 25.31 25.52
CA VAL A 301 16.26 26.62 25.62
C VAL A 301 17.63 26.46 26.26
N LYS A 302 18.68 26.95 25.61
CA LYS A 302 20.07 26.87 26.08
C LYS A 302 20.71 28.24 26.22
N GLY A 303 21.42 28.42 27.33
CA GLY A 303 22.19 29.62 27.65
C GLY A 303 23.56 29.67 26.95
N LEU A 304 24.37 30.66 27.29
CA LEU A 304 25.68 30.90 26.68
C LEU A 304 26.66 29.73 26.86
N ASP A 305 26.61 29.04 27.99
CA ASP A 305 27.46 27.88 28.27
C ASP A 305 26.93 26.57 27.68
N GLY A 306 25.79 26.63 26.97
CA GLY A 306 25.10 25.46 26.41
C GLY A 306 24.24 24.69 27.43
N SER A 307 24.19 25.12 28.69
CA SER A 307 23.28 24.55 29.70
C SER A 307 21.83 24.97 29.43
N TYR A 308 20.88 24.16 29.89
CA TYR A 308 19.46 24.48 29.73
C TYR A 308 19.03 25.62 30.65
N VAL A 309 18.31 26.58 30.08
CA VAL A 309 17.74 27.71 30.84
C VAL A 309 16.49 27.23 31.56
N THR A 310 16.48 27.34 32.89
CA THR A 310 15.31 27.02 33.71
C THR A 310 14.10 27.88 33.29
N PRO A 311 12.96 27.28 32.94
CA PRO A 311 11.73 28.01 32.70
C PRO A 311 11.32 28.86 33.91
N THR A 312 10.71 30.02 33.64
CA THR A 312 10.14 30.88 34.69
C THR A 312 9.04 30.11 35.43
N GLU A 313 8.93 30.22 36.75
CA GLU A 313 7.87 29.52 37.49
C GLU A 313 6.46 30.01 37.09
N ASN A 314 5.53 29.08 36.87
CA ASN A 314 4.13 29.37 36.50
C ASN A 314 3.22 28.23 37.02
N SER A 315 1.93 28.52 37.28
CA SER A 315 0.96 27.50 37.69
C SER A 315 0.50 26.57 36.55
N GLY A 316 0.79 26.89 35.29
CA GLY A 316 0.40 26.12 34.11
C GLY A 316 1.28 24.89 33.82
N TYR A 317 2.46 24.77 34.44
CA TYR A 317 3.38 23.64 34.26
C TYR A 317 4.30 23.44 35.46
N ILE A 318 4.93 22.28 35.51
CA ILE A 318 6.02 21.95 36.45
C ILE A 318 7.28 21.71 35.63
N TYR A 319 8.43 22.21 36.08
CA TYR A 319 9.72 21.90 35.46
C TYR A 319 10.47 20.86 36.29
N ASP A 320 10.74 19.71 35.69
CA ASP A 320 11.65 18.69 36.22
C ASP A 320 13.06 18.95 35.67
N ALA A 321 13.92 19.51 36.53
CA ALA A 321 15.29 19.84 36.19
C ALA A 321 16.19 18.62 35.99
N GLU A 322 15.90 17.48 36.63
CA GLU A 322 16.71 16.25 36.50
C GLU A 322 16.45 15.57 35.16
N GLY A 323 15.18 15.53 34.73
CA GLY A 323 14.76 15.01 33.43
C GLY A 323 14.84 16.01 32.26
N ASN A 324 15.09 17.30 32.52
CA ASN A 324 14.98 18.40 31.54
C ASN A 324 13.59 18.43 30.86
N LYS A 325 12.53 18.28 31.66
CA LYS A 325 11.14 18.19 31.20
C LYS A 325 10.28 19.33 31.72
N VAL A 326 9.44 19.87 30.85
CA VAL A 326 8.31 20.73 31.23
C VAL A 326 7.04 19.89 31.15
N ILE A 327 6.31 19.82 32.26
CA ILE A 327 5.11 19.00 32.41
C ILE A 327 3.91 19.93 32.50
N PHE A 328 3.11 19.99 31.45
CA PHE A 328 1.85 20.73 31.42
C PHE A 328 0.74 19.94 32.10
N ASN A 329 -0.06 20.62 32.92
CA ASN A 329 -1.16 20.02 33.67
C ASN A 329 -2.52 20.39 33.06
N ASN A 330 -3.57 19.66 33.46
CA ASN A 330 -4.97 19.91 33.07
C ASN A 330 -5.21 19.89 31.55
N ILE A 331 -4.60 18.92 30.86
CA ILE A 331 -4.87 18.66 29.45
C ILE A 331 -6.22 17.94 29.31
N ILE A 332 -7.26 18.71 29.00
CA ILE A 332 -8.64 18.20 28.79
C ILE A 332 -9.03 18.14 27.31
N GLU A 333 -8.37 18.95 26.48
CA GLU A 333 -8.59 19.04 25.02
C GLU A 333 -7.27 19.37 24.33
N SER A 334 -7.21 19.15 23.01
CA SER A 334 -6.07 19.56 22.19
C SER A 334 -5.93 21.07 22.15
N GLY A 335 -4.69 21.57 22.16
CA GLY A 335 -4.41 23.00 22.03
C GLY A 335 -2.99 23.37 22.38
N ASN A 336 -2.66 24.64 22.14
CA ASN A 336 -1.33 25.17 22.41
C ASN A 336 -1.11 25.35 23.92
N LYS A 337 0.02 24.83 24.40
CA LYS A 337 0.54 25.08 25.75
C LYS A 337 1.93 25.68 25.65
N SER A 338 2.23 26.62 26.53
CA SER A 338 3.48 27.37 26.46
C SER A 338 4.12 27.54 27.81
N TYR A 339 5.46 27.56 27.81
CA TYR A 339 6.25 27.96 28.96
C TYR A 339 7.13 29.16 28.59
N THR A 340 7.52 29.95 29.58
CA THR A 340 8.36 31.14 29.35
C THR A 340 9.71 30.96 30.02
N PHE A 341 10.72 31.64 29.51
CA PHE A 341 12.05 31.69 30.10
C PHE A 341 12.52 33.14 30.16
N ASN A 342 13.34 33.44 31.15
CA ASN A 342 13.88 34.75 31.37
C ASN A 342 15.21 34.62 32.13
N GLN A 343 16.31 34.92 31.45
CA GLN A 343 17.65 34.84 32.02
C GLN A 343 18.47 36.04 31.59
N ASP A 344 19.07 36.73 32.57
CA ASP A 344 20.10 37.72 32.29
C ASP A 344 21.41 37.01 31.94
N VAL A 345 22.04 37.45 30.85
CA VAL A 345 23.27 36.90 30.32
C VAL A 345 24.30 38.00 30.12
N THR A 346 25.58 37.63 30.24
CA THR A 346 26.70 38.55 30.04
C THR A 346 27.71 37.93 29.09
N VAL A 347 28.06 38.65 28.03
CA VAL A 347 29.10 38.26 27.07
C VAL A 347 29.90 39.50 26.70
N GLY A 348 31.23 39.43 26.84
CA GLY A 348 32.07 40.61 26.76
C GLY A 348 31.67 41.65 27.81
N ASN A 349 31.38 42.88 27.36
CA ASN A 349 30.86 43.97 28.20
C ASN A 349 29.34 44.14 28.08
N ALA A 350 28.67 43.33 27.24
CA ALA A 350 27.24 43.42 27.02
C ALA A 350 26.49 42.61 28.10
N ILE A 351 25.50 43.26 28.71
CA ILE A 351 24.50 42.63 29.57
C ILE A 351 23.19 42.62 28.78
N ALA A 352 22.57 41.45 28.64
CA ALA A 352 21.36 41.27 27.87
C ALA A 352 20.38 40.37 28.61
N ASN A 353 19.08 40.59 28.37
CA ASN A 353 18.04 39.71 28.83
C ASN A 353 17.66 38.73 27.71
N PHE A 354 17.92 37.44 27.91
CA PHE A 354 17.46 36.36 27.04
C PHE A 354 16.11 35.85 27.55
N SER A 355 15.05 36.20 26.83
CA SER A 355 13.69 35.89 27.25
C SER A 355 12.78 35.59 26.08
N GLY A 356 11.76 34.80 26.34
CA GLY A 356 10.81 34.39 25.33
C GLY A 356 9.81 33.35 25.83
N THR A 357 9.07 32.82 24.87
CA THR A 357 8.03 31.82 25.06
C THR A 357 8.32 30.65 24.14
N VAL A 358 8.21 29.43 24.68
CA VAL A 358 8.22 28.19 23.90
C VAL A 358 6.79 27.66 23.88
N THR A 359 6.23 27.45 22.68
CA THR A 359 4.85 26.97 22.49
C THR A 359 4.87 25.59 21.87
N HIS A 360 4.16 24.65 22.46
CA HIS A 360 3.94 23.30 21.97
C HIS A 360 2.47 23.11 21.61
N ASN A 361 2.20 22.44 20.49
CA ASN A 361 0.87 21.98 20.16
C ASN A 361 0.62 20.64 20.87
N ILE A 362 -0.25 20.64 21.88
CA ILE A 362 -0.60 19.42 22.62
C ILE A 362 -1.84 18.80 21.97
N ILE A 363 -1.73 17.54 21.56
CA ILE A 363 -2.79 16.78 20.91
C ILE A 363 -3.32 15.77 21.92
N LYS A 364 -4.57 15.94 22.35
CA LYS A 364 -5.27 14.98 23.19
C LYS A 364 -5.68 13.78 22.31
N ASN A 365 -5.18 12.60 22.63
CA ASN A 365 -5.58 11.38 21.95
C ASN A 365 -7.02 11.05 22.32
N ASP A 366 -7.82 10.79 21.30
CA ASP A 366 -9.15 10.23 21.43
C ASP A 366 -9.05 8.70 21.57
N THR A 367 -9.52 8.19 22.69
CA THR A 367 -9.51 6.75 23.04
C THR A 367 -10.92 6.18 23.19
N SER A 368 -11.93 7.00 22.91
CA SER A 368 -13.35 6.69 23.07
C SER A 368 -13.77 5.83 21.90
N ALA A 369 -14.49 4.72 22.14
CA ALA A 369 -15.04 3.94 21.03
C ALA A 369 -16.46 4.44 20.72
N PRO A 370 -16.86 4.51 19.44
CA PRO A 370 -18.18 4.99 19.05
C PRO A 370 -19.29 4.07 19.59
N VAL A 371 -20.45 4.63 19.91
CA VAL A 371 -21.63 3.88 20.38
C VAL A 371 -22.62 3.69 19.23
N ILE A 372 -22.93 2.44 18.87
CA ILE A 372 -23.94 2.11 17.85
C ILE A 372 -25.33 2.08 18.51
N THR A 373 -26.31 2.74 17.90
CA THR A 373 -27.71 2.71 18.30
C THR A 373 -28.61 2.29 17.15
N VAL A 374 -29.72 1.60 17.48
CA VAL A 374 -30.73 1.17 16.52
C VAL A 374 -32.07 1.76 16.95
N GLU A 375 -32.68 2.57 16.08
CA GLU A 375 -33.92 3.29 16.35
C GLU A 375 -35.04 2.33 16.79
N GLY A 376 -35.65 2.62 17.94
CA GLY A 376 -36.76 1.84 18.49
C GLY A 376 -36.38 0.48 19.10
N VAL A 377 -35.09 0.15 19.20
CA VAL A 377 -34.61 -1.14 19.74
C VAL A 377 -33.64 -0.92 20.89
N ALA A 378 -34.12 -1.12 22.12
CA ALA A 378 -33.33 -0.91 23.33
C ALA A 378 -32.19 -1.93 23.53
N ASP A 379 -32.39 -3.17 23.04
CA ASP A 379 -31.41 -4.26 23.12
C ASP A 379 -31.33 -4.98 21.77
N PRO A 380 -30.54 -4.46 20.81
CA PRO A 380 -30.46 -5.02 19.47
C PRO A 380 -29.83 -6.43 19.43
N GLU A 381 -28.96 -6.78 20.38
CA GLU A 381 -28.33 -8.11 20.43
C GLU A 381 -29.36 -9.20 20.76
N ASN A 382 -30.32 -8.90 21.63
CA ASN A 382 -31.34 -9.86 22.05
C ASN A 382 -32.71 -9.69 21.38
N THR A 383 -32.89 -8.68 20.52
CA THR A 383 -34.15 -8.43 19.80
C THR A 383 -34.01 -8.78 18.31
N PRO A 384 -34.37 -10.00 17.88
CA PRO A 384 -34.19 -10.43 16.50
C PRO A 384 -35.06 -9.64 15.51
N ILE A 385 -34.61 -9.56 14.26
CA ILE A 385 -35.42 -9.12 13.12
C ILE A 385 -36.19 -10.35 12.61
N GLU A 386 -37.51 -10.30 12.56
CA GLU A 386 -38.33 -11.39 12.02
C GLU A 386 -38.85 -11.04 10.62
N LEU A 387 -38.59 -11.90 9.64
CA LEU A 387 -38.98 -11.75 8.23
C LEU A 387 -39.68 -13.02 7.73
N THR A 388 -40.42 -12.92 6.64
CA THR A 388 -40.94 -14.06 5.88
C THR A 388 -40.08 -14.29 4.65
N ALA A 389 -39.91 -15.56 4.24
CA ALA A 389 -39.13 -15.91 3.07
C ALA A 389 -39.63 -15.17 1.82
N GLY A 390 -38.74 -14.40 1.19
CA GLY A 390 -39.03 -13.53 0.05
C GLY A 390 -39.26 -12.05 0.39
N ASP A 391 -39.27 -11.67 1.66
CA ASP A 391 -39.32 -10.26 2.07
C ASP A 391 -38.04 -9.51 1.68
N SER A 392 -38.17 -8.24 1.31
CA SER A 392 -37.04 -7.32 1.15
C SER A 392 -36.84 -6.52 2.44
N TYR A 393 -35.59 -6.40 2.90
CA TYR A 393 -35.25 -5.66 4.12
C TYR A 393 -33.91 -4.96 3.98
N ASP A 394 -33.84 -3.69 4.38
CA ASP A 394 -32.60 -2.89 4.43
C ASP A 394 -32.06 -2.83 5.86
N PHE A 395 -30.98 -3.56 6.11
CA PHE A 395 -30.35 -3.66 7.43
C PHE A 395 -29.69 -2.37 7.93
N SER A 396 -29.51 -1.36 7.08
CA SER A 396 -28.93 -0.07 7.46
C SER A 396 -29.96 0.92 8.03
N THR A 397 -31.25 0.64 7.85
CA THR A 397 -32.32 1.56 8.27
C THR A 397 -32.35 1.73 9.78
N GLY A 398 -32.30 2.98 10.25
CA GLY A 398 -32.41 3.32 11.67
C GLY A 398 -31.16 3.01 12.50
N VAL A 399 -30.04 2.64 11.88
CA VAL A 399 -28.77 2.38 12.58
C VAL A 399 -27.86 3.60 12.50
N THR A 400 -27.46 4.13 13.64
CA THR A 400 -26.53 5.26 13.74
C THR A 400 -25.40 4.93 14.72
N ALA A 401 -24.28 5.65 14.62
CA ALA A 401 -23.25 5.60 15.64
C ALA A 401 -22.81 7.02 16.02
N THR A 402 -22.55 7.23 17.30
CA THR A 402 -22.05 8.49 17.83
C THR A 402 -20.85 8.30 18.74
N ASP A 403 -19.90 9.22 18.66
CA ASP A 403 -18.71 9.31 19.49
C ASP A 403 -18.71 10.67 20.22
N ASP A 404 -18.12 10.76 21.41
CA ASP A 404 -18.09 11.98 22.22
C ASP A 404 -17.07 13.02 21.72
N VAL A 405 -16.09 12.61 20.91
CA VAL A 405 -15.12 13.50 20.27
C VAL A 405 -15.49 13.75 18.80
N ASP A 406 -15.78 12.70 18.04
CA ASP A 406 -16.01 12.79 16.58
C ASP A 406 -17.48 13.08 16.19
N GLY A 407 -18.42 13.03 17.15
CA GLY A 407 -19.83 13.26 16.90
C GLY A 407 -20.47 12.10 16.13
N THR A 408 -20.87 12.29 14.87
CA THR A 408 -21.55 11.22 14.10
C THR A 408 -20.55 10.36 13.33
N VAL A 409 -20.59 9.04 13.55
CA VAL A 409 -19.69 8.07 12.93
C VAL A 409 -20.44 7.19 11.93
N LYS A 410 -19.78 6.87 10.81
CA LYS A 410 -20.37 6.02 9.77
C LYS A 410 -20.41 4.56 10.24
N VAL A 411 -21.57 3.93 10.06
CA VAL A 411 -21.76 2.49 10.32
C VAL A 411 -21.62 1.69 9.02
N THR A 412 -20.84 0.62 9.07
CA THR A 412 -20.76 -0.40 8.01
C THR A 412 -21.60 -1.60 8.42
N VAL A 413 -22.32 -2.18 7.47
CA VAL A 413 -23.24 -3.32 7.70
C VAL A 413 -22.78 -4.53 6.90
N ASP A 414 -22.51 -5.64 7.57
CA ASP A 414 -22.27 -6.94 6.94
C ASP A 414 -23.47 -7.87 7.17
N SER A 415 -24.23 -8.09 6.09
CA SER A 415 -25.36 -9.01 6.01
C SER A 415 -25.14 -10.13 4.98
N SER A 416 -23.89 -10.36 4.57
CA SER A 416 -23.53 -11.25 3.46
C SER A 416 -23.94 -12.71 3.66
N ASN A 417 -24.11 -13.15 4.91
CA ASN A 417 -24.58 -14.49 5.27
C ASN A 417 -26.12 -14.62 5.30
N VAL A 418 -26.88 -13.53 5.26
CA VAL A 418 -28.34 -13.53 5.41
C VAL A 418 -29.00 -13.94 4.09
N LYS A 419 -29.79 -15.01 4.12
CA LYS A 419 -30.53 -15.48 2.93
C LYS A 419 -32.04 -15.25 3.11
N LEU A 420 -32.56 -14.21 2.46
CA LEU A 420 -33.95 -13.78 2.60
C LEU A 420 -34.97 -14.76 1.97
N ASP A 421 -34.55 -15.63 1.06
CA ASP A 421 -35.44 -16.62 0.43
C ASP A 421 -35.44 -17.99 1.13
N THR A 422 -34.59 -18.17 2.14
CA THR A 422 -34.40 -19.47 2.81
C THR A 422 -34.76 -19.36 4.28
N PRO A 423 -35.77 -20.07 4.78
CA PRO A 423 -36.08 -20.10 6.21
C PRO A 423 -34.86 -20.49 7.04
N GLY A 424 -34.62 -19.78 8.13
CA GLY A 424 -33.41 -19.97 8.94
C GLY A 424 -33.12 -18.82 9.89
N LYS A 425 -32.05 -19.00 10.68
CA LYS A 425 -31.50 -17.96 11.55
C LYS A 425 -30.16 -17.49 10.99
N TYR A 426 -30.00 -16.18 10.86
CA TYR A 426 -28.82 -15.51 10.35
C TYR A 426 -28.37 -14.41 11.32
N THR A 427 -27.22 -13.80 11.06
CA THR A 427 -26.66 -12.72 11.88
C THR A 427 -26.18 -11.59 11.00
N VAL A 428 -26.63 -10.37 11.28
CA VAL A 428 -26.06 -9.15 10.69
C VAL A 428 -25.09 -8.51 11.69
N THR A 429 -24.00 -7.96 11.19
CA THR A 429 -22.97 -7.26 11.99
C THR A 429 -22.89 -5.79 11.58
N TYR A 430 -22.89 -4.92 12.58
CA TYR A 430 -22.73 -3.47 12.45
C TYR A 430 -21.39 -3.06 13.03
N THR A 431 -20.60 -2.29 12.29
CA THR A 431 -19.28 -1.84 12.72
C THR A 431 -19.16 -0.34 12.51
N ALA A 432 -18.80 0.39 13.57
CA ALA A 432 -18.50 1.82 13.54
C ALA A 432 -17.04 2.01 13.95
N ARG A 433 -16.30 2.80 13.17
CA ARG A 433 -14.89 3.16 13.42
C ARG A 433 -14.74 4.66 13.29
N ASP A 434 -14.18 5.29 14.31
CA ASP A 434 -13.97 6.74 14.38
C ASP A 434 -12.69 7.18 13.64
N ALA A 435 -12.34 8.47 13.69
CA ALA A 435 -11.16 9.01 13.03
C ALA A 435 -9.85 8.64 13.75
N ALA A 436 -9.90 8.40 15.06
CA ALA A 436 -8.77 7.96 15.88
C ALA A 436 -8.45 6.46 15.71
N GLY A 437 -9.37 5.70 15.09
CA GLY A 437 -9.27 4.28 14.83
C GLY A 437 -9.93 3.38 15.88
N ASN A 438 -10.62 3.92 16.88
CA ASN A 438 -11.38 3.14 17.84
C ASN A 438 -12.62 2.55 17.17
N GLU A 439 -12.98 1.32 17.52
CA GLU A 439 -14.00 0.54 16.81
C GLU A 439 -14.97 -0.14 17.79
N THR A 440 -16.25 -0.09 17.44
CA THR A 440 -17.33 -0.84 18.11
C THR A 440 -18.03 -1.72 17.11
N THR A 441 -18.39 -2.93 17.55
CA THR A 441 -19.18 -3.88 16.77
C THR A 441 -20.43 -4.28 17.54
N LEU A 442 -21.57 -4.32 16.85
CA LEU A 442 -22.87 -4.78 17.35
C LEU A 442 -23.40 -5.88 16.43
N THR A 443 -23.94 -6.97 16.97
CA THR A 443 -24.54 -8.05 16.17
C THR A 443 -26.03 -8.20 16.44
N ARG A 444 -26.81 -8.60 15.43
CA ARG A 444 -28.25 -8.81 15.57
C ARG A 444 -28.72 -10.06 14.81
N GLN A 445 -29.57 -10.87 15.44
CA GLN A 445 -30.13 -12.07 14.82
C GLN A 445 -31.25 -11.72 13.83
N VAL A 446 -31.31 -12.43 12.71
CA VAL A 446 -32.37 -12.35 11.69
C VAL A 446 -33.03 -13.71 11.57
N ILE A 447 -34.35 -13.79 11.76
CA ILE A 447 -35.15 -15.02 11.67
C ILE A 447 -36.03 -14.92 10.42
N VAL A 448 -35.76 -15.76 9.42
CA VAL A 448 -36.60 -15.89 8.22
C VAL A 448 -37.56 -17.07 8.40
N LYS A 449 -38.87 -16.80 8.39
CA LYS A 449 -39.96 -17.78 8.55
C LYS A 449 -40.48 -18.24 7.18
N ALA A 450 -41.03 -19.46 7.10
CA ALA A 450 -41.62 -19.97 5.87
C ALA A 450 -42.90 -19.21 5.46
N ALA A 451 -43.12 -19.04 4.15
CA ALA A 451 -44.33 -18.41 3.60
C ALA A 451 -45.58 -19.31 3.79
N GLN A 452 -46.71 -18.71 4.15
CA GLN A 452 -47.98 -19.40 4.47
C GLN A 452 -48.60 -20.08 3.22
N VAL A 453 -49.18 -21.29 3.37
CA VAL A 453 -49.83 -22.09 2.31
C VAL A 453 -51.28 -22.42 2.70
N GLU A 454 -52.26 -22.26 1.79
CA GLU A 454 -53.69 -22.57 2.06
C GLU A 454 -53.99 -24.09 1.99
N GLU A 455 -54.60 -24.67 3.04
CA GLU A 455 -55.03 -26.08 3.11
C GLU A 455 -56.42 -26.31 2.49
N ILE A 456 -56.57 -27.41 1.75
CA ILE A 456 -57.88 -27.91 1.29
C ILE A 456 -58.30 -29.13 2.14
N PRO A 457 -59.49 -29.13 2.79
CA PRO A 457 -59.97 -30.31 3.50
C PRO A 457 -60.41 -31.39 2.51
N ALA A 458 -59.56 -32.37 2.24
CA ALA A 458 -59.88 -33.51 1.38
C ALA A 458 -60.28 -34.73 2.22
N LYS A 459 -61.49 -35.28 2.03
CA LYS A 459 -61.88 -36.55 2.66
C LYS A 459 -61.35 -37.72 1.83
N SER A 460 -60.34 -38.44 2.34
CA SER A 460 -59.84 -39.67 1.73
C SER A 460 -60.82 -40.83 1.95
N GLY A 461 -61.16 -41.56 0.88
CA GLY A 461 -61.82 -42.86 0.96
C GLY A 461 -60.83 -43.99 1.30
N ALA A 462 -61.30 -45.25 1.33
CA ALA A 462 -60.50 -46.41 1.72
C ALA A 462 -59.15 -46.47 0.98
N MET A 463 -58.05 -46.49 1.75
CA MET A 463 -56.69 -46.61 1.23
C MET A 463 -56.20 -48.06 1.35
N LYS A 464 -55.44 -48.52 0.36
CA LYS A 464 -54.70 -49.78 0.43
C LYS A 464 -53.21 -49.51 0.32
N VAL A 465 -52.45 -49.96 1.30
CA VAL A 465 -50.99 -49.86 1.34
C VAL A 465 -50.40 -51.24 1.13
N TYR A 466 -49.32 -51.35 0.35
CA TYR A 466 -48.63 -52.62 0.15
C TYR A 466 -47.23 -52.40 -0.40
N PHE A 467 -46.38 -53.42 -0.24
CA PHE A 467 -45.07 -53.48 -0.87
C PHE A 467 -45.09 -54.41 -2.08
N ASN A 468 -44.34 -54.06 -3.12
CA ASN A 468 -44.05 -55.00 -4.21
C ASN A 468 -42.91 -55.96 -3.82
N ALA A 469 -42.62 -56.96 -4.65
CA ALA A 469 -41.53 -57.92 -4.42
C ALA A 469 -40.11 -57.30 -4.38
N LYS A 470 -39.95 -56.04 -4.78
CA LYS A 470 -38.67 -55.28 -4.74
C LYS A 470 -38.56 -54.42 -3.47
N GLY A 471 -39.60 -54.38 -2.63
CA GLY A 471 -39.66 -53.56 -1.43
C GLY A 471 -40.03 -52.09 -1.68
N ASP A 472 -40.56 -51.75 -2.87
CA ASP A 472 -41.12 -50.42 -3.12
C ASP A 472 -42.50 -50.30 -2.46
N LEU A 473 -42.77 -49.16 -1.82
CA LEU A 473 -44.04 -48.86 -1.16
C LEU A 473 -45.05 -48.30 -2.16
N TYR A 474 -46.25 -48.87 -2.18
CA TYR A 474 -47.37 -48.37 -2.96
C TYR A 474 -48.59 -48.08 -2.08
N ILE A 475 -49.22 -46.94 -2.34
CA ILE A 475 -50.41 -46.46 -1.66
C ILE A 475 -51.46 -46.17 -2.71
N ASN A 476 -52.53 -46.95 -2.72
CA ASN A 476 -53.70 -46.70 -3.55
C ASN A 476 -54.71 -45.89 -2.74
N ALA A 477 -55.03 -44.68 -3.19
CA ALA A 477 -55.95 -43.77 -2.52
C ALA A 477 -57.11 -43.37 -3.45
N THR A 478 -58.27 -43.10 -2.85
CA THR A 478 -59.46 -42.59 -3.54
C THR A 478 -59.87 -41.26 -2.91
N PHE A 479 -60.12 -40.23 -3.72
CA PHE A 479 -60.63 -38.95 -3.25
C PHE A 479 -62.10 -38.75 -3.63
N THR A 480 -62.87 -38.24 -2.68
CA THR A 480 -64.25 -37.80 -2.90
C THR A 480 -64.24 -36.29 -3.10
N GLU A 481 -64.83 -35.80 -4.18
CA GLU A 481 -64.78 -34.38 -4.53
C GLU A 481 -65.40 -33.47 -3.47
N SER A 482 -64.69 -32.41 -3.08
CA SER A 482 -65.33 -31.20 -2.57
C SER A 482 -64.74 -29.96 -3.25
N LYS A 483 -65.50 -29.44 -4.22
CA LYS A 483 -65.53 -28.04 -4.70
C LYS A 483 -64.44 -27.48 -5.64
N LEU A 484 -63.40 -28.21 -6.06
CA LEU A 484 -62.46 -27.72 -7.08
C LEU A 484 -62.29 -28.73 -8.22
N GLY A 485 -62.74 -28.37 -9.43
CA GLY A 485 -62.74 -29.23 -10.62
C GLY A 485 -61.34 -29.72 -10.99
N LEU A 486 -61.11 -31.03 -10.90
CA LEU A 486 -59.79 -31.66 -10.90
C LEU A 486 -59.09 -31.77 -12.27
N ALA A 487 -59.63 -31.14 -13.33
CA ALA A 487 -59.12 -31.23 -14.70
C ALA A 487 -57.87 -30.37 -14.98
N THR A 488 -57.58 -29.37 -14.13
CA THR A 488 -56.47 -28.41 -14.32
C THR A 488 -55.29 -28.60 -13.35
N PHE A 489 -55.33 -29.64 -12.52
CA PHE A 489 -54.33 -29.88 -11.47
C PHE A 489 -53.09 -30.60 -12.03
N LYS A 490 -51.91 -29.97 -11.99
CA LYS A 490 -50.63 -30.74 -11.98
C LYS A 490 -50.48 -31.37 -10.60
N LYS A 491 -50.86 -32.63 -10.48
CA LYS A 491 -50.85 -33.37 -9.21
C LYS A 491 -49.50 -34.05 -9.02
N TYR A 492 -48.73 -33.58 -8.06
CA TYR A 492 -47.58 -34.32 -7.55
C TYR A 492 -47.73 -34.53 -6.05
N ALA A 493 -47.16 -35.62 -5.56
CA ALA A 493 -47.13 -35.95 -4.15
C ALA A 493 -45.72 -35.65 -3.62
N THR A 494 -45.66 -35.22 -2.37
CA THR A 494 -44.41 -34.99 -1.64
C THR A 494 -44.50 -35.68 -0.29
N LEU A 495 -43.37 -36.15 0.22
CA LEU A 495 -43.29 -36.63 1.59
C LEU A 495 -42.93 -35.43 2.47
N ILE A 496 -43.70 -35.21 3.53
CA ILE A 496 -43.47 -34.15 4.49
C ILE A 496 -43.23 -34.73 5.89
N ASP A 497 -42.44 -34.05 6.70
CA ASP A 497 -42.32 -34.37 8.12
C ASP A 497 -43.65 -34.09 8.83
N SER A 498 -44.14 -35.04 9.64
CA SER A 498 -45.41 -34.88 10.33
C SER A 498 -45.43 -33.77 11.38
N GLN A 499 -44.27 -33.41 11.96
CA GLN A 499 -44.17 -32.38 13.01
C GLN A 499 -43.95 -31.00 12.43
N THR A 500 -43.07 -30.86 11.43
CA THR A 500 -42.72 -29.54 10.86
C THR A 500 -43.59 -29.15 9.66
N GLY A 501 -44.21 -30.12 8.99
CA GLY A 501 -44.96 -29.90 7.75
C GLY A 501 -44.08 -29.58 6.53
N GLU A 502 -42.76 -29.57 6.70
CA GLU A 502 -41.80 -29.29 5.63
C GLU A 502 -41.59 -30.50 4.72
N GLU A 503 -41.33 -30.26 3.44
CA GLU A 503 -41.01 -31.30 2.47
C GLU A 503 -39.63 -31.90 2.72
N ILE A 504 -39.53 -33.24 2.72
CA ILE A 504 -38.26 -33.94 2.89
C ILE A 504 -37.46 -33.82 1.58
N PRO A 505 -36.36 -33.05 1.54
CA PRO A 505 -35.66 -32.78 0.29
C PRO A 505 -35.06 -34.05 -0.31
N GLY A 506 -35.14 -34.17 -1.63
CA GLY A 506 -34.51 -35.27 -2.36
C GLY A 506 -35.29 -36.59 -2.34
N ILE A 507 -36.43 -36.70 -1.64
CA ILE A 507 -37.28 -37.89 -1.67
C ILE A 507 -38.25 -37.83 -2.84
N LYS A 508 -37.99 -38.63 -3.87
CA LYS A 508 -38.85 -38.70 -5.06
C LYS A 508 -40.06 -39.59 -4.80
N VAL A 509 -41.24 -38.98 -4.90
CA VAL A 509 -42.53 -39.66 -4.87
C VAL A 509 -43.11 -39.69 -6.28
N THR A 510 -43.60 -40.85 -6.70
CA THR A 510 -44.24 -41.03 -8.01
C THR A 510 -45.75 -41.11 -7.87
N THR A 511 -46.48 -40.56 -8.84
CA THR A 511 -47.94 -40.63 -8.89
C THR A 511 -48.40 -41.23 -10.21
N GLN A 512 -49.34 -42.16 -10.16
CA GLN A 512 -50.00 -42.74 -11.33
C GLN A 512 -51.52 -42.65 -11.17
N ASN A 513 -52.20 -42.17 -12.21
CA ASN A 513 -53.65 -42.05 -12.21
C ASN A 513 -54.27 -43.34 -12.77
N PHE A 514 -55.25 -43.93 -12.08
CA PHE A 514 -56.02 -45.04 -12.64
C PHE A 514 -57.09 -44.47 -13.56
N LYS A 515 -57.09 -44.86 -14.85
CA LYS A 515 -58.14 -44.44 -15.78
C LYS A 515 -59.48 -45.09 -15.38
N ASP A 516 -60.55 -44.29 -15.52
CA ASP A 516 -61.96 -44.68 -15.59
C ASP A 516 -62.76 -44.83 -14.27
N ASP A 517 -63.05 -43.70 -13.61
CA ASP A 517 -64.35 -43.44 -12.94
C ASP A 517 -64.58 -41.92 -12.80
N PRO A 518 -65.58 -41.32 -13.49
CA PRO A 518 -65.84 -39.88 -13.42
C PRO A 518 -66.34 -39.38 -12.05
N LYS A 519 -66.62 -40.26 -11.08
CA LYS A 519 -67.05 -39.87 -9.72
C LYS A 519 -65.97 -40.05 -8.65
N PHE A 520 -64.89 -40.78 -8.93
CA PHE A 520 -63.84 -41.07 -7.96
C PHE A 520 -62.46 -41.06 -8.63
N ASN A 521 -61.65 -40.06 -8.31
CA ASN A 521 -60.26 -40.09 -8.78
C ASN A 521 -59.44 -41.05 -7.89
N LYS A 522 -59.10 -42.21 -8.45
CA LYS A 522 -58.20 -43.19 -7.83
C LYS A 522 -56.77 -42.93 -8.29
N PHE A 523 -55.85 -42.81 -7.34
CA PHE A 523 -54.42 -42.64 -7.62
C PHE A 523 -53.60 -43.69 -6.89
N GLN A 524 -52.47 -44.05 -7.50
CA GLN A 524 -51.41 -44.78 -6.86
C GLN A 524 -50.23 -43.85 -6.61
N ILE A 525 -49.71 -43.89 -5.39
CA ILE A 525 -48.51 -43.20 -4.96
C ILE A 525 -47.44 -44.25 -4.72
N GLY A 526 -46.27 -44.08 -5.34
CA GLY A 526 -45.15 -45.02 -5.25
C GLY A 526 -43.90 -44.35 -4.70
N ILE A 527 -43.26 -44.98 -3.70
CA ILE A 527 -41.95 -44.59 -3.17
C ILE A 527 -41.02 -45.79 -3.31
N LYS A 528 -39.89 -45.60 -3.98
CA LYS A 528 -38.91 -46.67 -4.17
C LYS A 528 -38.18 -47.01 -2.88
N LYS A 529 -37.77 -48.28 -2.73
CA LYS A 529 -37.04 -48.78 -1.56
C LYS A 529 -35.80 -47.93 -1.22
N ASP A 530 -34.99 -47.58 -2.23
CA ASP A 530 -33.76 -46.78 -2.06
C ASP A 530 -34.02 -45.35 -1.55
N MET A 531 -35.23 -44.83 -1.73
CA MET A 531 -35.65 -43.54 -1.18
C MET A 531 -36.19 -43.70 0.24
N LEU A 532 -36.88 -44.81 0.54
CA LEU A 532 -37.33 -45.13 1.90
C LEU A 532 -36.14 -45.36 2.84
N ASP A 533 -35.08 -46.02 2.37
CA ASP A 533 -33.88 -46.30 3.17
C ASP A 533 -33.14 -45.02 3.61
N LYS A 534 -33.32 -43.91 2.88
CA LYS A 534 -32.76 -42.59 3.21
C LYS A 534 -33.51 -41.87 4.33
N LEU A 535 -34.73 -42.32 4.65
CA LEU A 535 -35.53 -41.72 5.71
C LEU A 535 -35.00 -42.13 7.09
N GLY A 536 -35.10 -41.22 8.05
CA GLY A 536 -34.86 -41.51 9.46
C GLY A 536 -35.97 -42.37 10.06
N GLU A 537 -35.79 -42.81 11.30
CA GLU A 537 -36.95 -43.24 12.10
C GLU A 537 -37.82 -42.00 12.38
N GLY A 538 -39.12 -42.11 12.17
CA GLY A 538 -40.00 -40.94 12.30
C GLY A 538 -41.41 -41.15 11.77
N SER A 539 -42.23 -40.11 11.93
CA SER A 539 -43.60 -40.04 11.42
C SER A 539 -43.63 -39.10 10.23
N TYR A 540 -44.19 -39.56 9.11
CA TYR A 540 -44.23 -38.82 7.86
C TYR A 540 -45.65 -38.73 7.32
N LYS A 541 -45.98 -37.63 6.65
CA LYS A 541 -47.24 -37.48 5.91
C LYS A 541 -46.97 -37.40 4.42
N ILE A 542 -47.96 -37.83 3.64
CA ILE A 542 -47.96 -37.60 2.20
C ILE A 542 -48.86 -36.41 1.91
N ALA A 543 -48.23 -35.34 1.43
CA ALA A 543 -48.90 -34.14 1.00
C ALA A 543 -49.07 -34.16 -0.52
N LEU A 544 -50.32 -34.04 -0.97
CA LEU A 544 -50.64 -33.74 -2.35
C LEU A 544 -50.56 -32.24 -2.55
N ARG A 545 -49.75 -31.82 -3.52
CA ARG A 545 -49.56 -30.44 -3.87
C ARG A 545 -50.21 -30.14 -5.21
N ALA A 546 -50.82 -28.97 -5.27
CA ALA A 546 -51.44 -28.44 -6.47
C ALA A 546 -51.14 -26.95 -6.59
N GLU A 547 -51.03 -26.48 -7.83
CA GLU A 547 -50.90 -25.06 -8.14
C GLU A 547 -52.01 -24.67 -9.13
N VAL A 548 -52.78 -23.65 -8.78
CA VAL A 548 -53.84 -23.10 -9.62
C VAL A 548 -53.68 -21.58 -9.65
N ASN A 549 -53.47 -21.01 -10.84
CA ASN A 549 -53.30 -19.57 -11.04
C ASN A 549 -52.24 -18.92 -10.11
N GLY A 550 -51.11 -19.59 -9.89
CA GLY A 550 -50.01 -19.10 -9.03
C GLY A 550 -50.23 -19.26 -7.52
N LYS A 551 -51.40 -19.77 -7.09
CA LYS A 551 -51.66 -20.12 -5.69
C LYS A 551 -51.33 -21.59 -5.44
N LYS A 552 -50.56 -21.85 -4.39
CA LYS A 552 -50.18 -23.19 -3.94
C LYS A 552 -51.21 -23.70 -2.94
N TYR A 553 -51.69 -24.92 -3.18
CA TYR A 553 -52.62 -25.63 -2.33
C TYR A 553 -51.99 -26.93 -1.84
N VAL A 554 -52.24 -27.26 -0.58
CA VAL A 554 -51.82 -28.53 0.03
C VAL A 554 -53.04 -29.28 0.54
N ALA A 555 -53.09 -30.57 0.26
CA ALA A 555 -54.02 -31.50 0.90
C ALA A 555 -53.23 -32.70 1.42
N THR A 556 -53.44 -33.04 2.70
CA THR A 556 -52.87 -34.23 3.32
C THR A 556 -53.83 -35.42 3.16
N LEU A 557 -53.26 -36.62 2.97
CA LEU A 557 -54.05 -37.86 2.94
C LEU A 557 -54.52 -38.21 4.37
N GLY A 558 -55.77 -38.67 4.51
CA GLY A 558 -56.38 -39.03 5.81
C GLY A 558 -56.00 -40.44 6.31
N SER A 559 -56.87 -41.05 7.14
CA SER A 559 -56.58 -42.29 7.88
C SER A 559 -56.42 -43.54 7.00
N ILE A 560 -55.26 -44.21 7.09
CA ILE A 560 -55.00 -45.52 6.45
C ILE A 560 -55.61 -46.64 7.32
N PRO A 561 -56.41 -47.57 6.76
CA PRO A 561 -56.92 -48.71 7.53
C PRO A 561 -55.90 -49.86 7.63
N GLU A 562 -55.77 -50.40 8.85
CA GLU A 562 -55.11 -51.65 9.26
C GLU A 562 -53.57 -51.75 9.23
N LYS A 563 -53.06 -52.50 10.22
CA LYS A 563 -51.64 -52.80 10.47
C LYS A 563 -51.11 -53.74 9.38
N ILE A 564 -50.08 -53.33 8.65
CA ILE A 564 -49.47 -54.14 7.59
C ILE A 564 -48.06 -54.52 8.02
N ASP A 565 -47.96 -55.66 8.70
CA ASP A 565 -46.66 -56.24 9.07
C ASP A 565 -46.19 -57.14 7.93
N VAL A 566 -45.17 -56.70 7.18
CA VAL A 566 -44.55 -57.49 6.11
C VAL A 566 -43.08 -57.72 6.44
N SER A 567 -42.82 -58.58 7.42
CA SER A 567 -41.49 -59.16 7.64
C SER A 567 -41.19 -60.20 6.57
N ASN A 568 -40.96 -59.76 5.33
CA ASN A 568 -40.36 -60.62 4.30
C ASN A 568 -38.98 -60.09 3.92
N SER A 569 -38.00 -60.89 4.31
CA SER A 569 -36.55 -60.74 4.19
C SER A 569 -36.06 -60.43 2.78
N LEU A 570 -35.22 -59.39 2.65
CA LEU A 570 -34.10 -59.30 1.70
C LEU A 570 -33.24 -58.08 2.07
N GLY A 571 -32.13 -58.33 2.79
CA GLY A 571 -30.96 -57.45 2.91
C GLY A 571 -31.09 -56.23 3.82
N ASP A 572 -30.32 -56.25 4.92
CA ASP A 572 -29.87 -55.18 5.84
C ASP A 572 -30.67 -53.87 5.87
N LYS A 573 -31.88 -53.98 6.44
CA LYS A 573 -32.73 -53.01 7.15
C LYS A 573 -34.16 -53.24 6.71
N VAL A 574 -34.92 -53.96 7.55
CA VAL A 574 -36.36 -54.11 7.35
C VAL A 574 -37.01 -52.80 7.79
N VAL A 575 -37.73 -52.15 6.87
CA VAL A 575 -38.63 -51.04 7.16
C VAL A 575 -39.96 -51.65 7.61
N SER A 576 -40.24 -51.70 8.92
CA SER A 576 -41.59 -51.97 9.40
C SER A 576 -42.38 -50.68 9.35
N VAL A 577 -43.40 -50.63 8.50
CA VAL A 577 -44.38 -49.53 8.49
C VAL A 577 -45.53 -49.94 9.40
N ASP A 578 -45.43 -49.58 10.68
CA ASP A 578 -46.54 -49.76 11.61
C ASP A 578 -47.53 -48.60 11.41
N ALA A 579 -48.62 -48.85 10.67
CA ALA A 579 -49.75 -47.93 10.66
C ALA A 579 -50.52 -48.07 11.99
N ILE A 580 -50.17 -47.27 13.00
CA ILE A 580 -50.99 -47.12 14.21
C ILE A 580 -51.15 -45.63 14.55
N LYS A 581 -52.43 -45.21 14.52
CA LYS A 581 -53.05 -43.92 14.91
C LYS A 581 -52.91 -42.74 13.94
N GLY A 582 -54.00 -42.52 13.19
CA GLY A 582 -54.61 -41.18 13.15
C GLY A 582 -54.02 -40.15 12.21
N GLU A 583 -53.54 -40.56 11.02
CA GLU A 583 -53.26 -39.74 9.79
C GLU A 583 -51.83 -39.92 9.21
N ASP A 584 -50.91 -40.59 9.92
CA ASP A 584 -49.47 -40.61 9.55
C ASP A 584 -48.94 -41.97 9.04
N LEU A 585 -47.90 -41.91 8.20
CA LEU A 585 -47.02 -43.02 7.82
C LEU A 585 -45.83 -43.08 8.81
N VAL A 586 -45.85 -44.02 9.74
CA VAL A 586 -44.76 -44.20 10.71
C VAL A 586 -43.73 -45.19 10.17
N ILE A 587 -42.46 -44.76 10.11
CA ILE A 587 -41.33 -45.58 9.69
C ILE A 587 -40.52 -45.95 10.92
N THR A 588 -40.49 -47.25 11.25
CA THR A 588 -39.67 -47.81 12.33
C THR A 588 -38.61 -48.75 11.76
N LYS A 589 -37.39 -48.70 12.30
CA LYS A 589 -36.31 -49.62 11.94
C LYS A 589 -36.11 -50.58 13.11
N SER A 590 -36.49 -51.85 12.94
CA SER A 590 -36.33 -52.87 13.98
C SER A 590 -35.17 -53.82 13.67
N PRO A 591 -34.26 -54.13 14.61
CA PRO A 591 -33.28 -55.21 14.46
C PRO A 591 -33.97 -56.60 14.55
N LEU A 592 -33.42 -57.57 13.83
CA LEU A 592 -33.89 -58.97 13.81
C LEU A 592 -33.98 -59.54 15.24
N GLN A 593 -35.17 -59.95 15.66
CA GLN A 593 -35.39 -60.65 16.93
C GLN A 593 -35.08 -62.15 16.77
N VAL A 594 -34.16 -62.69 17.56
CA VAL A 594 -33.92 -64.14 17.65
C VAL A 594 -35.01 -64.74 18.54
N LYS A 595 -35.79 -65.70 18.01
CA LYS A 595 -36.82 -66.40 18.77
C LYS A 595 -36.21 -67.62 19.45
N GLU A 596 -36.30 -67.72 20.77
CA GLU A 596 -35.93 -68.95 21.50
C GLU A 596 -36.90 -70.08 21.16
N ALA A 597 -36.37 -71.26 20.83
CA ALA A 597 -37.15 -72.46 20.54
C ALA A 597 -37.06 -73.44 21.69
N ASN A 598 -38.20 -74.00 22.12
CA ASN A 598 -38.20 -75.04 23.14
C ASN A 598 -37.64 -76.35 22.58
N VAL A 599 -36.79 -77.02 23.37
CA VAL A 599 -36.18 -78.32 23.02
C VAL A 599 -36.72 -79.40 23.94
N GLY A 600 -37.33 -80.44 23.36
CA GLY A 600 -37.81 -81.61 24.09
C GLY A 600 -36.90 -82.82 23.87
N ILE A 601 -36.23 -83.32 24.91
CA ILE A 601 -35.43 -84.56 24.82
C ILE A 601 -36.36 -85.76 24.96
N ARG A 602 -36.33 -86.68 23.98
CA ARG A 602 -37.18 -87.87 23.95
C ARG A 602 -36.50 -89.09 24.54
N ASN A 603 -35.23 -89.32 24.19
CA ASN A 603 -34.51 -90.51 24.63
C ASN A 603 -33.01 -90.23 24.72
N THR A 604 -32.34 -90.86 25.69
CA THR A 604 -30.88 -90.83 25.81
C THR A 604 -30.38 -92.24 26.09
N TYR A 605 -29.39 -92.68 25.32
CA TYR A 605 -28.84 -94.04 25.47
C TYR A 605 -27.42 -94.14 24.95
N PHE A 606 -26.69 -95.13 25.47
CA PHE A 606 -25.38 -95.49 24.94
C PHE A 606 -25.51 -96.54 23.83
N ASN A 607 -25.05 -96.22 22.63
CA ASN A 607 -25.07 -97.18 21.53
C ASN A 607 -23.80 -98.04 21.55
N LYS A 608 -23.95 -99.29 22.02
CA LYS A 608 -22.84 -100.24 22.14
C LYS A 608 -22.13 -100.57 20.81
N LYS A 609 -22.80 -100.44 19.65
CA LYS A 609 -22.19 -100.74 18.35
C LYS A 609 -21.32 -99.59 17.83
N SER A 610 -21.74 -98.34 18.03
CA SER A 610 -20.99 -97.16 17.60
C SER A 610 -20.09 -96.55 18.68
N ASN A 611 -20.18 -97.06 19.92
CA ASN A 611 -19.46 -96.57 21.09
C ASN A 611 -19.65 -95.06 21.35
N ASN A 612 -20.87 -94.56 21.16
CA ASN A 612 -21.23 -93.15 21.31
C ASN A 612 -22.46 -93.01 22.22
N PHE A 613 -22.55 -91.87 22.91
CA PHE A 613 -23.74 -91.47 23.64
C PHE A 613 -24.69 -90.73 22.69
N ILE A 614 -25.96 -91.14 22.66
CA ILE A 614 -26.96 -90.63 21.73
C ILE A 614 -28.04 -89.89 22.49
N VAL A 615 -28.39 -88.70 22.00
CA VAL A 615 -29.50 -87.88 22.50
C VAL A 615 -30.46 -87.61 21.34
N ASP A 616 -31.66 -88.17 21.44
CA ASP A 616 -32.73 -87.94 20.49
C ASP A 616 -33.72 -86.93 21.06
N GLY A 617 -34.09 -85.92 20.27
CA GLY A 617 -34.96 -84.85 20.73
C GLY A 617 -35.72 -84.15 19.62
N ASN A 618 -36.47 -83.13 20.02
CA ASN A 618 -37.35 -82.36 19.17
C ASN A 618 -37.19 -80.84 19.36
N PHE A 619 -37.34 -80.08 18.27
CA PHE A 619 -37.47 -78.63 18.32
C PHE A 619 -38.92 -78.19 18.11
N ASP A 620 -39.38 -77.20 18.89
CA ASP A 620 -40.67 -76.54 18.71
C ASP A 620 -40.49 -75.26 17.87
N ILE A 621 -40.34 -75.43 16.55
CA ILE A 621 -40.19 -74.34 15.57
C ILE A 621 -41.05 -74.58 14.32
N ASP A 622 -41.61 -73.50 13.79
CA ASP A 622 -42.44 -73.50 12.58
C ASP A 622 -41.57 -73.66 11.31
N VAL A 623 -42.03 -74.49 10.37
CA VAL A 623 -41.19 -75.37 9.51
C VAL A 623 -40.90 -74.83 8.10
N THR A 624 -40.95 -73.53 7.85
CA THR A 624 -40.85 -72.98 6.48
C THR A 624 -39.43 -72.60 6.00
N ALA A 625 -38.36 -72.84 6.77
CA ALA A 625 -37.01 -72.43 6.43
C ALA A 625 -36.00 -73.60 6.33
N ASP A 626 -36.23 -74.47 5.35
CA ASP A 626 -35.61 -75.79 5.19
C ASP A 626 -34.10 -75.81 4.83
N LYS A 627 -33.44 -74.65 4.60
CA LYS A 627 -32.05 -74.61 4.07
C LYS A 627 -31.09 -73.60 4.72
N GLN A 628 -31.49 -72.93 5.80
CA GLN A 628 -30.81 -71.69 6.23
C GLN A 628 -30.22 -71.70 7.65
N PHE A 629 -30.18 -72.86 8.33
CA PHE A 629 -29.62 -72.96 9.70
C PHE A 629 -28.38 -73.87 9.74
N ALA A 630 -27.29 -73.37 10.35
CA ALA A 630 -26.17 -74.21 10.79
C ALA A 630 -26.55 -74.89 12.12
N LYS A 631 -26.32 -76.21 12.23
CA LYS A 631 -26.73 -77.00 13.40
C LYS A 631 -25.52 -77.41 14.24
N THR A 632 -25.40 -76.83 15.42
CA THR A 632 -24.34 -77.14 16.37
C THR A 632 -24.90 -77.21 17.78
N ALA A 633 -24.49 -78.23 18.54
CA ALA A 633 -24.69 -78.33 19.99
C ALA A 633 -23.36 -78.06 20.69
N VAL A 634 -23.37 -77.48 21.87
CA VAL A 634 -22.15 -77.18 22.64
C VAL A 634 -22.31 -77.73 24.04
N ILE A 635 -21.28 -78.43 24.54
CA ILE A 635 -21.30 -78.84 25.94
C ILE A 635 -20.95 -77.63 26.78
N ILE A 636 -21.83 -77.27 27.72
CA ILE A 636 -21.62 -76.18 28.67
C ILE A 636 -21.54 -76.74 30.09
N ASP A 637 -20.69 -76.15 30.91
CA ASP A 637 -20.68 -76.44 32.35
C ASP A 637 -22.00 -75.98 32.98
N ALA A 638 -22.67 -76.87 33.71
CA ALA A 638 -24.04 -76.63 34.17
C ALA A 638 -24.14 -75.51 35.23
N ASN A 639 -23.04 -75.20 35.92
CA ASN A 639 -22.99 -74.18 36.96
C ASN A 639 -22.69 -72.80 36.38
N THR A 640 -21.80 -72.73 35.39
CA THR A 640 -21.38 -71.46 34.76
C THR A 640 -22.21 -71.09 33.54
N ASN A 641 -22.93 -72.04 32.94
CA ASN A 641 -23.58 -71.94 31.64
C ASN A 641 -22.61 -71.49 30.51
N GLN A 642 -21.30 -71.73 30.67
CA GLN A 642 -20.28 -71.41 29.66
C GLN A 642 -19.85 -72.66 28.89
N PRO A 643 -19.52 -72.54 27.58
CA PRO A 643 -18.95 -73.65 26.81
C PRO A 643 -17.69 -74.21 27.46
N VAL A 644 -17.58 -75.54 27.53
CA VAL A 644 -16.39 -76.21 28.05
C VAL A 644 -15.23 -75.99 27.09
N ALA A 645 -14.18 -75.31 27.56
CA ALA A 645 -13.03 -74.94 26.75
C ALA A 645 -12.32 -76.20 26.16
N GLY A 646 -11.94 -76.13 24.89
CA GLY A 646 -11.26 -77.23 24.19
C GLY A 646 -12.19 -78.26 23.53
N ILE A 647 -13.50 -78.23 23.82
CA ILE A 647 -14.49 -79.10 23.18
C ILE A 647 -15.12 -78.38 21.98
N ALA A 648 -14.91 -78.93 20.78
CA ALA A 648 -15.51 -78.38 19.57
C ALA A 648 -17.04 -78.59 19.54
N PRO A 649 -17.81 -77.67 18.94
CA PRO A 649 -19.25 -77.84 18.77
C PRO A 649 -19.60 -79.15 18.05
N ILE A 650 -20.57 -79.86 18.60
CA ILE A 650 -21.01 -81.17 18.11
C ILE A 650 -22.06 -80.94 17.02
N LYS A 651 -21.85 -81.53 15.85
CA LYS A 651 -22.82 -81.44 14.75
C LYS A 651 -24.07 -82.25 15.09
N ILE A 652 -25.23 -81.62 14.90
CA ILE A 652 -26.52 -82.28 15.09
C ILE A 652 -26.96 -82.92 13.77
N GLY A 653 -27.18 -84.24 13.79
CA GLY A 653 -27.62 -85.00 12.62
C GLY A 653 -29.13 -84.92 12.39
N ASN A 654 -29.55 -85.02 11.12
CA ASN A 654 -30.97 -85.15 10.77
C ASN A 654 -31.41 -86.60 10.94
N VAL A 655 -32.48 -86.82 11.71
CA VAL A 655 -33.28 -88.05 11.62
C VAL A 655 -34.16 -87.90 10.38
N ALA A 656 -34.26 -88.93 9.54
CA ALA A 656 -35.07 -88.91 8.33
C ALA A 656 -36.58 -88.77 8.66
N ASP A 657 -37.04 -87.54 8.89
CA ASP A 657 -38.43 -87.17 9.03
C ASP A 657 -38.64 -85.83 8.30
N SER A 658 -39.72 -85.71 7.53
CA SER A 658 -39.97 -84.60 6.60
C SER A 658 -40.43 -83.30 7.26
N LYS A 659 -40.41 -83.25 8.60
CA LYS A 659 -40.72 -82.06 9.41
C LYS A 659 -39.60 -81.90 10.44
N PHE A 660 -38.84 -80.81 10.38
CA PHE A 660 -37.65 -80.45 11.20
C PHE A 660 -37.83 -80.45 12.73
N SER A 661 -38.94 -80.97 13.21
CA SER A 661 -39.28 -81.16 14.61
C SER A 661 -38.43 -82.21 15.35
N LYS A 662 -37.56 -83.00 14.69
CA LYS A 662 -36.74 -84.05 15.34
C LYS A 662 -35.26 -83.91 15.01
N PHE A 663 -34.40 -84.25 15.97
CA PHE A 663 -32.96 -84.31 15.78
C PHE A 663 -32.34 -85.51 16.52
N GLN A 664 -31.17 -85.92 16.06
CA GLN A 664 -30.31 -86.87 16.76
C GLN A 664 -28.93 -86.23 16.94
N LEU A 665 -28.53 -86.11 18.20
CA LEU A 665 -27.20 -85.70 18.57
C LEU A 665 -26.37 -86.94 18.93
N VAL A 666 -25.22 -87.08 18.27
CA VAL A 666 -24.25 -88.15 18.54
C VAL A 666 -23.09 -87.52 19.28
N VAL A 667 -22.95 -87.81 20.57
CA VAL A 667 -21.83 -87.36 21.40
C VAL A 667 -20.77 -88.47 21.44
N PRO A 668 -19.61 -88.27 20.79
CA PRO A 668 -18.57 -89.27 20.76
C PRO A 668 -17.95 -89.54 22.15
N THR A 669 -17.57 -90.78 22.44
CA THR A 669 -16.96 -91.12 23.73
C THR A 669 -15.64 -90.42 24.01
N ASN A 670 -14.85 -90.09 22.98
CA ASN A 670 -13.64 -89.29 23.13
C ASN A 670 -13.93 -87.83 23.51
N VAL A 671 -15.13 -87.30 23.23
CA VAL A 671 -15.56 -85.98 23.72
C VAL A 671 -15.94 -86.08 25.20
N LEU A 672 -16.67 -87.14 25.58
CA LEU A 672 -17.01 -87.38 26.99
C LEU A 672 -15.77 -87.63 27.86
N ALA A 673 -14.75 -88.31 27.33
CA ALA A 673 -13.51 -88.59 28.04
C ALA A 673 -12.63 -87.33 28.27
N GLN A 674 -12.94 -86.21 27.62
CA GLN A 674 -12.29 -84.92 27.85
C GLN A 674 -12.96 -84.12 28.97
N LEU A 675 -14.10 -84.57 29.47
CA LEU A 675 -14.80 -83.94 30.58
C LEU A 675 -14.22 -84.45 31.91
N GLU A 676 -14.03 -83.54 32.86
CA GLU A 676 -13.72 -83.90 34.25
C GLU A 676 -15.00 -84.35 34.98
N ASP A 677 -14.87 -84.90 36.19
CA ASP A 677 -16.03 -85.30 37.00
C ASP A 677 -16.88 -84.07 37.35
N GLY A 678 -18.10 -83.99 36.80
CA GLY A 678 -18.97 -82.83 36.97
C GLY A 678 -20.34 -82.95 36.29
N THR A 679 -21.13 -81.87 36.36
CA THR A 679 -22.46 -81.78 35.73
C THR A 679 -22.41 -80.83 34.54
N TYR A 680 -22.88 -81.31 33.39
CA TYR A 680 -22.86 -80.56 32.13
C TYR A 680 -24.23 -80.50 31.49
N LYS A 681 -24.47 -79.46 30.66
CA LYS A 681 -25.62 -79.34 29.76
C LYS A 681 -25.13 -79.36 28.32
N ILE A 682 -26.03 -79.62 27.39
CA ILE A 682 -25.78 -79.65 25.95
C ILE A 682 -26.72 -78.67 25.26
#